data_AF-A0A6L4YDN9-F1
#
_entry.id   AF-A0A6L4YDN9-F1
#
_cell.length_a   1.000
_cell.length_b   1.000
_cell.length_c   1.000
_cell.angle_alpha   90.00
_cell.angle_beta   90.00
_cell.angle_gamma   90.00
#
_symmetry.space_group_name_H-M   'P 1'
#
loop_
_entity.id
_entity.type
_entity.pdbx_description
1 polymer ?
#
loop_
_entity_poly.entity_id
_entity_poly.type
_entity_poly.pdbx_seq_one_letter_code
_entity_poly.pdbx_strand_id
1 'polypeptide(L)'
;MATQYEIDCALMAGRAYQTTRDSINWVPIPVGWVEFFHVPSPAFPSTSGFEAISFQRGTGSNQEIVISFAGTNPVDVGGDVAADVGLAMGLGSIQLREAAEYYLNVRQVNPDAVISFTGHSLGGGLAALMGVFFDRPAVTFDQAPFAASANAIAGGGGVYVDLLAHLRSLDYAESLLQPLRDYPGLADRAGQVRGRYVQGEFLTAYPAIGSLSGIGTQTPLTHGANNVSGIDLHSQTLLTAFLQNDSFRDVTTKLSDLGKMLFDSNLYYNDPNILENAERNFLENLVRHQAGNINGVAFDGDKMLDRFTADLQAVAQDGGLTLTNNFITKALIAFAMQMYYEKVTVENKHLFDTVSMGGGLHFDQNDIADTLSAAKGGVHFRNYLYTTFTDEEQMLINSLLPVLRDWYVQAGATGMNVTDTQNRNAFLLGGNGSDTLTGGSGTDLLIGNAGVDTLEGAGGSDILIGGNGEDRLMGGDDNDILDGGKEGDFLYGDGGDDRLKGGEGDDKLFGGDNADVLEGQSGDDILDGGKGNDILKGGDNNDILLGHENDDDLYGDAGNDTLVGGEGTDTLDGGEGNDDLYAGDPGDSSDSSVNKLNGGAGDDKLYGAAGQDLLEGGTGNDILIGGDGADELFGGENDDTLYAGTESTTDNSDTTANQLIGGTGNDTLNGGGGQDLLLGGDGDDTLSSGARDEVMKGGIGSDTYLYAGASDGYDSIEDRAEGKQQLGNIRYAGATLSGGTRPKDDTNYQWKNDDGVTYSTSGDPDKGETTLTISNGNGRLTVKKFINGDLGIQLKDKDKEDEPFVPPDIERSVEAIDPGNRDYKRAKTWSAPRDPLVIDLDGNGARATPTWAGTYFDYDGDGTQTRSGWVAQNDALLVRDRNGNGSIDTQSELYGDQTLNPNGTLARSGFAALAGEDGNHDGRIDAQDAAWNELKLWQDRNNDGQTQADELSTPAQHDIVAFNTAATNHYVGFGGSTNQLRSGTYTKADGSTGAIGEMQFEQNPVDTRPAQPVTVDTPTLAALPNLKGSGKVQSLWQAMSLGTQEAQALADVVGRFDAATTRAEQLTLLDEVLTAWADTSGMTKTLDERANGYAVEYLGLGTDQRSRHAVTPTTAGTPTNGRVRNVDDPHLDAAYRAKIAEFTRVMHVAEAFNGEYFYNAPGAASDTRGANDGMGVYWGGSAYNLNLSHDGRPVVSLSLNGAQIDPLYGTGCKP
;
A
#
# COMPACT_ATOMS: atom_id res chain seq x y z
N MET A 1 -30.16 -53.35 4.47
CA MET A 1 -30.34 -53.98 3.14
C MET A 1 -31.80 -54.30 2.85
N ALA A 2 -32.34 -53.57 1.88
CA ALA A 2 -33.61 -53.87 1.24
C ALA A 2 -33.49 -55.13 0.37
N THR A 3 -34.60 -55.84 0.17
CA THR A 3 -34.63 -56.95 -0.80
C THR A 3 -34.71 -56.41 -2.22
N GLN A 4 -34.26 -57.17 -3.23
CA GLN A 4 -34.42 -56.78 -4.64
C GLN A 4 -35.88 -56.46 -5.00
N TYR A 5 -36.84 -57.20 -4.43
CA TYR A 5 -38.26 -56.95 -4.63
C TYR A 5 -38.72 -55.60 -4.07
N GLU A 6 -38.17 -55.15 -2.94
CA GLU A 6 -38.47 -53.81 -2.40
C GLU A 6 -37.90 -52.70 -3.29
N ILE A 7 -36.72 -52.92 -3.88
CA ILE A 7 -36.13 -52.00 -4.87
C ILE A 7 -36.99 -51.94 -6.13
N ASP A 8 -37.43 -53.10 -6.65
CA ASP A 8 -38.34 -53.19 -7.80
C ASP A 8 -39.64 -52.40 -7.54
N CYS A 9 -40.24 -52.58 -6.35
CA CYS A 9 -41.43 -51.82 -5.95
C CYS A 9 -41.15 -50.31 -5.87
N ALA A 10 -39.99 -49.87 -5.37
CA ALA A 10 -39.65 -48.44 -5.28
C ALA A 10 -39.51 -47.79 -6.66
N LEU A 11 -38.87 -48.50 -7.59
CA LEU A 11 -38.77 -48.10 -8.99
C LEU A 11 -40.16 -47.98 -9.64
N MET A 12 -41.04 -48.97 -9.42
CA MET A 12 -42.43 -48.93 -9.92
C MET A 12 -43.28 -47.82 -9.28
N ALA A 13 -43.06 -47.52 -8.00
CA ALA A 13 -43.71 -46.42 -7.30
C ALA A 13 -43.28 -45.05 -7.86
N GLY A 14 -42.00 -44.88 -8.19
CA GLY A 14 -41.52 -43.70 -8.90
C GLY A 14 -42.02 -43.63 -10.35
N ARG A 15 -42.04 -44.77 -11.04
CA ARG A 15 -42.51 -44.89 -12.44
C ARG A 15 -44.00 -44.57 -12.60
N ALA A 16 -44.80 -44.66 -11.54
CA ALA A 16 -46.23 -44.34 -11.56
C ALA A 16 -46.53 -42.86 -11.88
N TYR A 17 -45.57 -41.96 -11.68
CA TYR A 17 -45.73 -40.52 -11.95
C TYR A 17 -45.43 -40.18 -13.43
N GLN A 18 -46.28 -40.62 -14.37
CA GLN A 18 -46.06 -40.34 -15.79
C GLN A 18 -46.76 -39.08 -16.28
N THR A 19 -47.90 -38.71 -15.70
CA THR A 19 -48.65 -37.52 -16.13
C THR A 19 -48.19 -36.23 -15.48
N THR A 20 -47.43 -36.34 -14.39
CA THR A 20 -46.96 -35.22 -13.57
C THR A 20 -45.47 -34.99 -13.69
N ARG A 21 -44.75 -35.83 -14.45
CA ARG A 21 -43.33 -35.67 -14.74
C ARG A 21 -43.04 -35.78 -16.21
N ASP A 22 -42.08 -34.99 -16.68
CA ASP A 22 -41.54 -35.14 -18.03
C ASP A 22 -40.94 -36.54 -18.21
N SER A 23 -41.13 -37.11 -19.41
CA SER A 23 -40.59 -38.42 -19.79
C SER A 23 -39.08 -38.57 -19.64
N ILE A 24 -38.32 -37.46 -19.68
CA ILE A 24 -36.88 -37.46 -19.45
C ILE A 24 -36.50 -37.84 -18.00
N ASN A 25 -37.42 -37.56 -17.08
CA ASN A 25 -37.33 -37.69 -15.62
C ASN A 25 -38.12 -38.89 -15.08
N TRP A 26 -38.62 -39.77 -15.95
CA TRP A 26 -39.26 -40.99 -15.49
C TRP A 26 -38.23 -41.97 -14.90
N VAL A 27 -38.52 -42.45 -13.69
CA VAL A 27 -37.82 -43.57 -13.05
C VAL A 27 -37.91 -44.82 -13.96
N PRO A 28 -36.87 -45.66 -14.08
CA PRO A 28 -36.90 -46.81 -14.98
C PRO A 28 -37.83 -47.93 -14.49
N ILE A 29 -38.17 -48.83 -15.41
CA ILE A 29 -38.93 -50.04 -15.10
C ILE A 29 -37.93 -51.10 -14.60
N PRO A 30 -38.19 -51.81 -13.49
CA PRO A 30 -37.27 -52.86 -13.03
C PRO A 30 -36.99 -53.92 -14.09
N VAL A 31 -35.77 -54.44 -14.12
CA VAL A 31 -35.37 -55.48 -15.08
C VAL A 31 -36.28 -56.71 -14.95
N GLY A 32 -36.78 -57.21 -16.09
CA GLY A 32 -37.69 -58.36 -16.13
C GLY A 32 -39.17 -58.02 -15.92
N TRP A 33 -39.50 -56.75 -15.69
CA TRP A 33 -40.86 -56.25 -15.61
C TRP A 33 -41.21 -55.41 -16.85
N VAL A 34 -42.50 -55.39 -17.21
CA VAL A 34 -43.03 -54.55 -18.29
C VAL A 34 -44.31 -53.87 -17.83
N GLU A 35 -44.55 -52.66 -18.34
CA GLU A 35 -45.85 -52.00 -18.19
C GLU A 35 -46.92 -52.81 -18.93
N PHE A 36 -47.98 -53.16 -18.20
CA PHE A 36 -49.08 -53.98 -18.68
C PHE A 36 -50.34 -53.15 -18.92
N PHE A 37 -50.66 -52.23 -18.00
CA PHE A 37 -51.87 -51.44 -18.03
C PHE A 37 -51.65 -50.11 -17.29
N HIS A 38 -52.02 -48.98 -17.90
CA HIS A 38 -51.85 -47.65 -17.30
C HIS A 38 -53.16 -46.87 -17.43
N VAL A 39 -53.54 -46.20 -16.35
CA VAL A 39 -54.59 -45.19 -16.37
C VAL A 39 -53.95 -43.84 -15.98
N PRO A 40 -53.78 -42.91 -16.94
CA PRO A 40 -53.17 -41.61 -16.70
C PRO A 40 -54.09 -40.67 -15.92
N SER A 41 -53.55 -39.69 -15.20
CA SER A 41 -54.34 -38.60 -14.64
C SER A 41 -54.54 -37.47 -15.67
N PRO A 42 -55.78 -36.97 -15.90
CA PRO A 42 -57.07 -37.55 -15.54
C PRO A 42 -57.60 -38.47 -16.65
N ALA A 43 -57.94 -39.74 -16.34
CA ALA A 43 -58.62 -40.64 -17.28
C ALA A 43 -59.69 -41.56 -16.66
N PHE A 44 -59.78 -41.68 -15.33
CA PHE A 44 -60.97 -42.22 -14.65
C PHE A 44 -62.15 -41.23 -14.79
N PRO A 45 -63.42 -41.58 -14.51
CA PRO A 45 -64.59 -40.70 -14.69
C PRO A 45 -64.59 -39.40 -13.86
N SER A 46 -63.52 -39.10 -13.12
CA SER A 46 -63.40 -37.95 -12.23
C SER A 46 -62.06 -37.21 -12.43
N THR A 47 -62.01 -35.94 -12.03
CA THR A 47 -60.80 -35.11 -11.99
C THR A 47 -60.06 -35.26 -10.66
N SER A 48 -60.05 -36.46 -10.06
CA SER A 48 -59.56 -36.72 -8.70
C SER A 48 -58.04 -36.68 -8.54
N GLY A 49 -57.28 -36.64 -9.63
CA GLY A 49 -55.83 -36.80 -9.63
C GLY A 49 -55.34 -38.25 -9.72
N PHE A 50 -56.25 -39.24 -9.70
CA PHE A 50 -55.88 -40.67 -9.68
C PHE A 50 -55.08 -41.12 -10.92
N GLU A 51 -53.91 -41.71 -10.66
CA GLU A 51 -53.05 -42.36 -11.66
C GLU A 51 -52.55 -43.71 -11.12
N ALA A 52 -52.61 -44.75 -11.96
CA ALA A 52 -52.19 -46.09 -11.60
C ALA A 52 -51.60 -46.88 -12.77
N ILE A 53 -50.56 -47.64 -12.49
CA ILE A 53 -49.84 -48.48 -13.46
C ILE A 53 -49.70 -49.91 -12.94
N SER A 54 -50.03 -50.89 -13.77
CA SER A 54 -49.79 -52.31 -13.52
C SER A 54 -48.52 -52.73 -14.25
N PHE A 55 -47.59 -53.31 -13.51
CA PHE A 55 -46.38 -53.93 -14.03
C PHE A 55 -46.54 -55.43 -13.96
N GLN A 56 -46.13 -56.15 -15.00
CA GLN A 56 -46.18 -57.61 -15.01
C GLN A 56 -44.82 -58.24 -15.27
N ARG A 57 -44.63 -59.43 -14.70
CA ARG A 57 -43.58 -60.37 -15.10
C ARG A 57 -44.15 -61.79 -15.19
N GLY A 58 -43.57 -62.61 -16.07
CA GLY A 58 -44.06 -63.96 -16.32
C GLY A 58 -45.39 -64.00 -17.10
N THR A 59 -45.92 -65.20 -17.32
CA THR A 59 -47.20 -65.44 -18.02
C THR A 59 -47.95 -66.63 -17.41
N GLY A 60 -49.26 -66.71 -17.62
CA GLY A 60 -50.09 -67.84 -17.17
C GLY A 60 -50.13 -67.97 -15.64
N SER A 61 -49.98 -69.18 -15.10
CA SER A 61 -50.05 -69.45 -13.65
C SER A 61 -48.88 -68.87 -12.85
N ASN A 62 -47.82 -68.40 -13.52
CA ASN A 62 -46.64 -67.77 -12.90
C ASN A 62 -46.63 -66.25 -13.12
N GLN A 63 -47.74 -65.68 -13.59
CA GLN A 63 -47.86 -64.24 -13.82
C GLN A 63 -47.92 -63.51 -12.47
N GLU A 64 -47.03 -62.55 -12.29
CA GLU A 64 -47.04 -61.63 -11.16
C GLU A 64 -47.38 -60.24 -11.67
N ILE A 65 -48.28 -59.55 -10.96
CA ILE A 65 -48.69 -58.18 -11.28
C ILE A 65 -48.50 -57.32 -10.04
N VAL A 66 -47.78 -56.22 -10.19
CA VAL A 66 -47.68 -55.17 -9.17
C VAL A 66 -48.48 -53.98 -9.66
N ILE A 67 -49.49 -53.57 -8.90
CA ILE A 67 -50.24 -52.34 -9.17
C ILE A 67 -49.61 -51.22 -8.35
N SER A 68 -49.12 -50.21 -9.05
CA SER A 68 -48.51 -49.01 -8.48
C SER A 68 -49.46 -47.83 -8.58
N PHE A 69 -49.71 -47.16 -7.46
CA PHE A 69 -50.51 -45.94 -7.42
C PHE A 69 -49.58 -44.72 -7.29
N ALA A 70 -49.77 -43.72 -8.14
CA ALA A 70 -49.08 -42.45 -8.01
C ALA A 70 -49.56 -41.71 -6.75
N GLY A 71 -48.67 -40.92 -6.15
CA GLY A 71 -49.05 -40.02 -5.06
C GLY A 71 -49.53 -38.66 -5.57
N THR A 72 -49.42 -37.64 -4.73
CA THR A 72 -49.95 -36.30 -5.00
C THR A 72 -49.35 -35.66 -6.27
N ASN A 73 -50.24 -35.16 -7.11
CA ASN A 73 -49.98 -34.29 -8.24
C ASN A 73 -49.61 -32.88 -7.75
N PRO A 74 -48.39 -32.41 -8.01
CA PRO A 74 -47.93 -31.07 -7.62
C PRO A 74 -48.64 -29.93 -8.38
N VAL A 75 -49.25 -30.22 -9.53
CA VAL A 75 -50.07 -29.24 -10.29
C VAL A 75 -51.44 -29.05 -9.63
N ASP A 76 -51.90 -30.02 -8.82
CA ASP A 76 -53.16 -29.93 -8.06
C ASP A 76 -53.04 -30.50 -6.63
N VAL A 77 -52.06 -29.99 -5.87
CA VAL A 77 -51.87 -30.39 -4.46
C VAL A 77 -53.16 -30.16 -3.64
N GLY A 78 -53.89 -29.08 -3.95
CA GLY A 78 -55.14 -28.75 -3.27
C GLY A 78 -56.26 -29.76 -3.54
N GLY A 79 -56.42 -30.21 -4.79
CA GLY A 79 -57.41 -31.20 -5.19
C GLY A 79 -57.13 -32.59 -4.64
N ASP A 80 -55.88 -33.04 -4.70
CA ASP A 80 -55.47 -34.36 -4.22
C ASP A 80 -55.51 -34.45 -2.70
N VAL A 81 -55.02 -33.43 -1.99
CA VAL A 81 -55.15 -33.37 -0.53
C VAL A 81 -56.62 -33.25 -0.14
N ALA A 82 -57.45 -32.48 -0.86
CA ALA A 82 -58.89 -32.41 -0.57
C ALA A 82 -59.63 -33.72 -0.85
N ALA A 83 -59.21 -34.48 -1.86
CA ALA A 83 -59.79 -35.78 -2.20
C ALA A 83 -59.52 -36.83 -1.11
N ASP A 84 -58.35 -36.79 -0.47
CA ASP A 84 -57.88 -37.87 0.40
C ASP A 84 -57.60 -37.50 1.86
N VAL A 85 -57.71 -36.23 2.25
CA VAL A 85 -57.69 -35.83 3.67
C VAL A 85 -58.74 -36.57 4.49
N GLY A 86 -59.86 -36.94 3.85
CA GLY A 86 -60.89 -37.79 4.43
C GLY A 86 -60.34 -39.17 4.84
N LEU A 87 -59.47 -39.80 4.04
CA LEU A 87 -58.90 -41.11 4.33
C LEU A 87 -58.01 -41.10 5.58
N ALA A 88 -57.28 -40.01 5.81
CA ALA A 88 -56.49 -39.83 7.03
C ALA A 88 -57.39 -39.79 8.29
N MET A 89 -58.63 -39.31 8.13
CA MET A 89 -59.63 -39.20 9.20
C MET A 89 -60.59 -40.40 9.31
N GLY A 90 -60.39 -41.45 8.50
CA GLY A 90 -61.28 -42.62 8.48
C GLY A 90 -62.58 -42.43 7.70
N LEU A 91 -62.60 -41.51 6.74
CA LEU A 91 -63.70 -41.29 5.79
C LEU A 91 -63.27 -41.78 4.40
N GLY A 92 -64.21 -42.29 3.60
CA GLY A 92 -63.87 -42.74 2.24
C GLY A 92 -63.49 -41.59 1.29
N SER A 93 -62.72 -41.91 0.26
CA SER A 93 -62.40 -40.98 -0.84
C SER A 93 -62.79 -41.53 -2.21
N ILE A 94 -62.78 -40.65 -3.20
CA ILE A 94 -62.96 -41.02 -4.61
C ILE A 94 -61.75 -41.83 -5.10
N GLN A 95 -60.51 -41.43 -4.80
CA GLN A 95 -59.32 -42.16 -5.25
C GLN A 95 -59.27 -43.60 -4.71
N LEU A 96 -59.77 -43.87 -3.49
CA LEU A 96 -59.89 -45.24 -2.98
C LEU A 96 -60.86 -46.11 -3.79
N ARG A 97 -61.97 -45.53 -4.26
CA ARG A 97 -62.93 -46.25 -5.13
C ARG A 97 -62.29 -46.57 -6.47
N GLU A 98 -61.59 -45.59 -7.04
CA GLU A 98 -60.90 -45.73 -8.33
C GLU A 98 -59.76 -46.76 -8.24
N ALA A 99 -59.00 -46.77 -7.13
CA ALA A 99 -58.00 -47.81 -6.84
C ALA A 99 -58.61 -49.22 -6.79
N ALA A 100 -59.79 -49.36 -6.16
CA ALA A 100 -60.47 -50.65 -6.06
C ALA A 100 -61.06 -51.12 -7.40
N GLU A 101 -61.67 -50.21 -8.16
CA GLU A 101 -62.15 -50.50 -9.52
C GLU A 101 -60.99 -50.90 -10.44
N TYR A 102 -59.87 -50.18 -10.38
CA TYR A 102 -58.66 -50.51 -11.15
C TYR A 102 -58.15 -51.92 -10.81
N TYR A 103 -58.00 -52.25 -9.53
CA TYR A 103 -57.60 -53.60 -9.10
C TYR A 103 -58.55 -54.68 -9.59
N LEU A 104 -59.87 -54.47 -9.46
CA LEU A 104 -60.86 -55.46 -9.87
C LEU A 104 -60.85 -55.68 -11.38
N ASN A 105 -60.67 -54.62 -12.18
CA ASN A 105 -60.49 -54.72 -13.63
C ASN A 105 -59.26 -55.55 -13.99
N VAL A 106 -58.10 -55.27 -13.36
CA VAL A 106 -56.87 -56.05 -13.57
C VAL A 106 -57.07 -57.51 -13.15
N ARG A 107 -57.74 -57.75 -12.02
CA ARG A 107 -58.00 -59.10 -11.48
C ARG A 107 -58.97 -59.90 -12.35
N GLN A 108 -59.99 -59.26 -12.90
CA GLN A 108 -60.98 -59.91 -13.77
C GLN A 108 -60.35 -60.39 -15.07
N VAL A 109 -59.40 -59.63 -15.61
CA VAL A 109 -58.64 -60.01 -16.82
C VAL A 109 -57.55 -61.05 -16.49
N ASN A 110 -57.01 -61.04 -15.26
CA ASN A 110 -55.92 -61.92 -14.83
C ASN A 110 -56.30 -62.73 -13.56
N PRO A 111 -57.20 -63.72 -13.67
CA PRO A 111 -57.75 -64.44 -12.51
C PRO A 111 -56.75 -65.34 -11.79
N ASP A 112 -55.67 -65.75 -12.46
CA ASP A 112 -54.65 -66.64 -11.90
C ASP A 112 -53.38 -65.89 -11.45
N ALA A 113 -53.25 -64.59 -11.76
CA ALA A 113 -52.07 -63.81 -11.42
C ALA A 113 -51.93 -63.59 -9.90
N VAL A 114 -50.70 -63.55 -9.42
CA VAL A 114 -50.40 -63.06 -8.07
C VAL A 114 -50.33 -61.54 -8.13
N ILE A 115 -51.27 -60.86 -7.46
CA ILE A 115 -51.35 -59.39 -7.46
C ILE A 115 -50.89 -58.84 -6.13
N SER A 116 -50.02 -57.84 -6.18
CA SER A 116 -49.55 -57.04 -5.04
C SER A 116 -49.64 -55.55 -5.35
N PHE A 117 -49.47 -54.71 -4.33
CA PHE A 117 -49.61 -53.26 -4.45
C PHE A 117 -48.33 -52.52 -4.07
N THR A 118 -48.11 -51.36 -4.70
CA THR A 118 -47.06 -50.42 -4.31
C THR A 118 -47.49 -48.97 -4.60
N GLY A 119 -46.71 -48.02 -4.09
CA GLY A 119 -46.98 -46.59 -4.27
C GLY A 119 -46.18 -45.75 -3.29
N HIS A 120 -46.08 -44.46 -3.61
CA HIS A 120 -45.39 -43.45 -2.80
C HIS A 120 -46.38 -42.40 -2.27
N SER A 121 -46.11 -41.81 -1.09
CA SER A 121 -46.93 -40.72 -0.54
C SER A 121 -48.40 -41.14 -0.41
N LEU A 122 -49.32 -40.35 -0.96
CA LEU A 122 -50.74 -40.66 -1.09
C LEU A 122 -51.00 -42.04 -1.75
N GLY A 123 -50.31 -42.35 -2.84
CA GLY A 123 -50.44 -43.62 -3.55
C GLY A 123 -49.94 -44.81 -2.72
N GLY A 124 -48.94 -44.56 -1.85
CA GLY A 124 -48.49 -45.53 -0.84
C GLY A 124 -49.59 -45.84 0.18
N GLY A 125 -50.34 -44.82 0.61
CA GLY A 125 -51.51 -44.99 1.49
C GLY A 125 -52.62 -45.80 0.82
N LEU A 126 -52.91 -45.53 -0.46
CA LEU A 126 -53.88 -46.30 -1.25
C LEU A 126 -53.45 -47.76 -1.41
N ALA A 127 -52.18 -48.00 -1.77
CA ALA A 127 -51.60 -49.34 -1.87
C ALA A 127 -51.76 -50.13 -0.56
N ALA A 128 -51.53 -49.48 0.58
CA ALA A 128 -51.68 -50.11 1.88
C ALA A 128 -53.14 -50.47 2.20
N LEU A 129 -54.08 -49.56 1.94
CA LEU A 129 -55.52 -49.82 2.10
C LEU A 129 -55.98 -50.97 1.21
N MET A 130 -55.56 -50.96 -0.06
CA MET A 130 -55.86 -52.01 -1.02
C MET A 130 -55.30 -53.37 -0.57
N GLY A 131 -54.08 -53.39 -0.04
CA GLY A 131 -53.47 -54.61 0.51
C GLY A 131 -54.28 -55.22 1.65
N VAL A 132 -54.69 -54.43 2.64
CA VAL A 132 -55.49 -54.94 3.76
C VAL A 132 -56.92 -55.29 3.35
N PHE A 133 -57.58 -54.47 2.52
CA PHE A 133 -58.96 -54.72 2.10
C PHE A 133 -59.09 -55.95 1.21
N PHE A 134 -58.11 -56.22 0.36
CA PHE A 134 -58.15 -57.35 -0.57
C PHE A 134 -57.29 -58.55 -0.17
N ASP A 135 -56.68 -58.51 1.01
CA ASP A 135 -55.78 -59.56 1.54
C ASP A 135 -54.61 -59.88 0.60
N ARG A 136 -53.90 -58.83 0.19
CA ARG A 136 -52.76 -58.92 -0.73
C ARG A 136 -51.55 -58.19 -0.17
N PRO A 137 -50.33 -58.64 -0.51
CA PRO A 137 -49.11 -57.95 -0.13
C PRO A 137 -49.07 -56.52 -0.68
N ALA A 138 -48.59 -55.58 0.13
CA ALA A 138 -48.26 -54.23 -0.31
C ALA A 138 -46.89 -53.78 0.22
N VAL A 139 -46.07 -53.21 -0.66
CA VAL A 139 -44.80 -52.55 -0.30
C VAL A 139 -44.96 -51.06 -0.59
N THR A 140 -44.86 -50.22 0.43
CA THR A 140 -45.21 -48.80 0.34
C THR A 140 -44.04 -47.90 0.73
N PHE A 141 -44.02 -46.69 0.18
CA PHE A 141 -42.94 -45.72 0.34
C PHE A 141 -43.51 -44.39 0.82
N ASP A 142 -42.95 -43.85 1.92
CA ASP A 142 -43.41 -42.63 2.59
C ASP A 142 -44.95 -42.54 2.66
N GLN A 143 -45.61 -43.61 3.11
CA GLN A 143 -47.05 -43.76 2.92
C GLN A 143 -47.85 -42.69 3.68
N ALA A 144 -48.93 -42.21 3.06
CA ALA A 144 -49.93 -41.42 3.77
C ALA A 144 -50.60 -42.24 4.91
N PRO A 145 -50.84 -41.65 6.09
CA PRO A 145 -51.23 -42.39 7.29
C PRO A 145 -52.74 -42.74 7.32
N PHE A 146 -53.13 -43.76 6.54
CA PHE A 146 -54.52 -44.17 6.38
C PHE A 146 -54.99 -45.29 7.32
N ALA A 147 -54.29 -45.58 8.41
CA ALA A 147 -54.71 -46.64 9.35
C ALA A 147 -56.11 -46.41 9.92
N ALA A 148 -56.54 -45.15 10.09
CA ALA A 148 -57.90 -44.82 10.52
C ALA A 148 -58.95 -45.37 9.55
N SER A 149 -58.72 -45.28 8.23
CA SER A 149 -59.61 -45.83 7.20
C SER A 149 -59.61 -47.36 7.15
N ALA A 150 -58.50 -47.99 7.55
CA ALA A 150 -58.41 -49.44 7.63
C ALA A 150 -59.05 -50.02 8.91
N ASN A 151 -59.28 -49.21 9.94
CA ASN A 151 -59.87 -49.66 11.19
C ASN A 151 -61.41 -49.78 11.08
N ALA A 152 -61.95 -50.89 11.56
CA ALA A 152 -63.39 -51.08 11.64
C ALA A 152 -63.96 -50.22 12.78
N ILE A 153 -64.87 -49.28 12.46
CA ILE A 153 -65.60 -48.52 13.48
C ILE A 153 -66.70 -49.43 14.08
N ALA A 154 -66.73 -49.55 15.40
CA ALA A 154 -67.81 -50.23 16.11
C ALA A 154 -69.14 -49.52 15.82
N GLY A 155 -70.05 -50.17 15.07
CA GLY A 155 -71.38 -49.63 14.77
C GLY A 155 -71.84 -49.67 13.31
N GLY A 156 -71.05 -50.21 12.36
CA GLY A 156 -71.53 -50.54 11.02
C GLY A 156 -71.42 -49.45 9.93
N GLY A 157 -70.61 -48.41 10.15
CA GLY A 157 -70.31 -47.38 9.14
C GLY A 157 -68.81 -47.08 9.07
N GLY A 158 -68.05 -47.87 8.30
CA GLY A 158 -66.61 -47.68 8.08
C GLY A 158 -66.27 -47.68 6.59
N VAL A 159 -65.09 -47.15 6.25
CA VAL A 159 -64.66 -46.92 4.84
C VAL A 159 -64.80 -48.16 3.94
N TYR A 160 -64.48 -49.34 4.46
CA TYR A 160 -64.59 -50.59 3.70
C TYR A 160 -66.05 -50.97 3.37
N VAL A 161 -67.02 -50.60 4.22
CA VAL A 161 -68.46 -50.84 4.00
C VAL A 161 -68.97 -49.95 2.88
N ASP A 162 -68.57 -48.67 2.89
CA ASP A 162 -68.92 -47.71 1.85
C ASP A 162 -68.30 -48.10 0.51
N LEU A 163 -67.04 -48.56 0.53
CA LEU A 163 -66.37 -49.10 -0.65
C LEU A 163 -67.08 -50.36 -1.18
N LEU A 164 -67.46 -51.30 -0.30
CA LEU A 164 -68.19 -52.51 -0.70
C LEU A 164 -69.56 -52.18 -1.32
N ALA A 165 -70.28 -51.21 -0.75
CA ALA A 165 -71.56 -50.74 -1.28
C ALA A 165 -71.40 -50.10 -2.67
N HIS A 166 -70.37 -49.28 -2.85
CA HIS A 166 -70.02 -48.69 -4.14
C HIS A 166 -69.71 -49.77 -5.18
N LEU A 167 -68.82 -50.71 -4.87
CA LEU A 167 -68.43 -51.77 -5.81
C LEU A 167 -69.59 -52.71 -6.18
N ARG A 168 -70.52 -52.97 -5.25
CA ARG A 168 -71.77 -53.71 -5.55
C ARG A 168 -72.68 -52.97 -6.52
N SER A 169 -72.69 -51.63 -6.47
CA SER A 169 -73.48 -50.82 -7.42
C SER A 169 -72.94 -50.87 -8.85
N LEU A 170 -71.72 -51.38 -9.05
CA LEU A 170 -71.06 -51.55 -10.34
C LEU A 170 -71.13 -52.99 -10.88
N ASP A 171 -71.96 -53.86 -10.27
CA ASP A 171 -72.21 -55.24 -10.72
C ASP A 171 -70.97 -56.17 -10.78
N TYR A 172 -69.94 -55.93 -9.96
CA TYR A 172 -68.81 -56.88 -9.83
C TYR A 172 -69.25 -58.22 -9.20
N ALA A 173 -68.67 -59.33 -9.67
CA ALA A 173 -68.97 -60.66 -9.15
C ALA A 173 -68.64 -60.77 -7.65
N GLU A 174 -69.56 -61.30 -6.84
CA GLU A 174 -69.39 -61.45 -5.38
C GLU A 174 -68.13 -62.25 -5.00
N SER A 175 -67.65 -63.16 -5.86
CA SER A 175 -66.39 -63.88 -5.67
C SER A 175 -65.15 -62.97 -5.67
N LEU A 176 -65.18 -61.85 -6.40
CA LEU A 176 -64.09 -60.86 -6.42
C LEU A 176 -64.15 -59.92 -5.21
N LEU A 177 -65.34 -59.64 -4.69
CA LEU A 177 -65.57 -58.78 -3.52
C LEU A 177 -65.40 -59.49 -2.18
N GLN A 178 -65.31 -60.82 -2.20
CA GLN A 178 -65.19 -61.68 -1.02
C GLN A 178 -64.12 -61.21 0.00
N PRO A 179 -62.89 -60.83 -0.39
CA PRO A 179 -61.87 -60.41 0.57
C PRO A 179 -62.24 -59.13 1.33
N LEU A 180 -62.95 -58.20 0.69
CA LEU A 180 -63.42 -56.94 1.25
C LEU A 180 -64.67 -57.15 2.11
N ARG A 181 -65.58 -58.03 1.68
CA ARG A 181 -66.79 -58.38 2.43
C ARG A 181 -66.46 -59.06 3.77
N ASP A 182 -65.48 -59.95 3.74
CA ASP A 182 -65.04 -60.70 4.90
C ASP A 182 -63.82 -60.04 5.57
N TYR A 183 -63.65 -58.72 5.42
CA TYR A 183 -62.54 -57.99 6.00
C TYR A 183 -62.57 -58.10 7.54
N PRO A 184 -61.58 -58.76 8.15
CA PRO A 184 -61.60 -59.06 9.59
C PRO A 184 -61.21 -57.84 10.45
N GLY A 185 -60.71 -56.77 9.82
CA GLY A 185 -60.14 -55.60 10.47
C GLY A 185 -58.63 -55.51 10.28
N LEU A 186 -58.08 -54.34 10.62
CA LEU A 186 -56.68 -54.00 10.37
C LEU A 186 -55.71 -54.94 11.08
N ALA A 187 -55.98 -55.31 12.34
CA ALA A 187 -55.05 -56.10 13.15
C ALA A 187 -54.66 -57.45 12.49
N ASP A 188 -55.61 -58.12 11.84
CA ASP A 188 -55.38 -59.43 11.23
C ASP A 188 -54.67 -59.35 9.87
N ARG A 189 -54.75 -58.22 9.17
CA ARG A 189 -54.17 -58.03 7.83
C ARG A 189 -53.03 -57.01 7.78
N ALA A 190 -52.68 -56.37 8.90
CA ALA A 190 -51.57 -55.42 8.98
C ALA A 190 -50.23 -56.03 8.51
N GLY A 191 -50.04 -57.34 8.68
CA GLY A 191 -48.84 -58.06 8.21
C GLY A 191 -48.69 -58.13 6.69
N GLN A 192 -49.74 -57.79 5.92
CA GLN A 192 -49.67 -57.71 4.46
C GLN A 192 -48.89 -56.49 3.97
N VAL A 193 -48.78 -55.45 4.81
CA VAL A 193 -48.20 -54.16 4.41
C VAL A 193 -46.84 -53.95 5.06
N ARG A 194 -45.85 -53.63 4.22
CA ARG A 194 -44.50 -53.23 4.63
C ARG A 194 -44.20 -51.85 4.06
N GLY A 195 -43.97 -50.89 4.95
CA GLY A 195 -43.60 -49.53 4.58
C GLY A 195 -42.11 -49.26 4.75
N ARG A 196 -41.56 -48.44 3.87
CA ARG A 196 -40.26 -47.78 4.00
C ARG A 196 -40.49 -46.28 3.98
N TYR A 197 -39.73 -45.53 4.76
CA TYR A 197 -39.78 -44.07 4.71
C TYR A 197 -38.44 -43.44 5.05
N VAL A 198 -38.18 -42.23 4.56
CA VAL A 198 -36.98 -41.46 4.92
C VAL A 198 -37.19 -40.79 6.28
N GLN A 199 -36.31 -41.01 7.25
CA GLN A 199 -36.53 -40.47 8.59
C GLN A 199 -36.54 -38.92 8.60
N GLY A 200 -37.59 -38.30 9.16
CA GLY A 200 -37.66 -36.83 9.27
C GLY A 200 -38.36 -36.14 8.09
N GLU A 201 -38.89 -36.93 7.14
CA GLU A 201 -39.75 -36.44 6.07
C GLU A 201 -41.05 -35.80 6.59
N PHE A 202 -41.66 -34.98 5.74
CA PHE A 202 -42.81 -34.12 6.05
C PHE A 202 -43.96 -34.80 6.81
N LEU A 203 -44.41 -35.98 6.37
CA LEU A 203 -45.50 -36.75 6.98
C LEU A 203 -45.13 -37.31 8.36
N THR A 204 -43.86 -37.65 8.60
CA THR A 204 -43.36 -38.04 9.92
C THR A 204 -43.08 -36.86 10.87
N ALA A 205 -42.74 -35.68 10.33
CA ALA A 205 -42.36 -34.50 11.11
C ALA A 205 -43.54 -33.60 11.53
N TYR A 206 -44.70 -33.67 10.85
CA TYR A 206 -45.81 -32.74 11.08
C TYR A 206 -46.72 -33.17 12.26
N PRO A 207 -46.85 -32.39 13.36
CA PRO A 207 -47.54 -32.82 14.59
C PRO A 207 -49.04 -33.14 14.43
N ALA A 208 -49.73 -32.51 13.48
CA ALA A 208 -51.15 -32.76 13.23
C ALA A 208 -51.42 -34.07 12.46
N ILE A 209 -50.42 -34.58 11.74
CA ILE A 209 -50.48 -35.81 10.94
C ILE A 209 -49.72 -36.96 11.62
N GLY A 210 -48.64 -36.66 12.36
CA GLY A 210 -47.82 -37.65 13.08
C GLY A 210 -48.49 -38.38 14.25
N SER A 211 -49.73 -38.00 14.62
CA SER A 211 -50.57 -38.81 15.52
C SER A 211 -51.37 -39.90 14.80
N LEU A 212 -51.41 -39.85 13.46
CA LEU A 212 -52.05 -40.85 12.59
C LEU A 212 -51.00 -41.87 12.14
N SER A 213 -51.36 -43.15 12.19
CA SER A 213 -50.44 -44.24 11.86
C SER A 213 -50.54 -44.65 10.39
N GLY A 214 -49.40 -44.97 9.77
CA GLY A 214 -49.37 -45.78 8.56
C GLY A 214 -49.90 -47.20 8.82
N ILE A 215 -50.27 -47.91 7.76
CA ILE A 215 -50.76 -49.30 7.84
C ILE A 215 -49.57 -50.25 7.75
N GLY A 216 -49.55 -51.25 8.65
CA GLY A 216 -48.52 -52.30 8.68
C GLY A 216 -47.19 -51.84 9.27
N THR A 217 -46.12 -52.60 8.99
CA THR A 217 -44.80 -52.33 9.59
C THR A 217 -44.10 -51.20 8.85
N GLN A 218 -43.87 -50.06 9.51
CA GLN A 218 -43.10 -48.94 8.95
C GLN A 218 -41.64 -49.05 9.37
N THR A 219 -40.72 -49.11 8.41
CA THR A 219 -39.28 -49.18 8.67
C THR A 219 -38.59 -47.91 8.18
N PRO A 220 -37.98 -47.11 9.06
CA PRO A 220 -37.24 -45.92 8.65
C PRO A 220 -35.96 -46.26 7.90
N LEU A 221 -35.60 -45.41 6.95
CA LEU A 221 -34.28 -45.30 6.34
C LEU A 221 -33.55 -44.15 7.02
N THR A 222 -32.61 -44.49 7.91
CA THR A 222 -31.83 -43.53 8.72
C THR A 222 -30.72 -42.90 7.88
N HIS A 223 -30.67 -41.57 7.77
CA HIS A 223 -29.64 -40.84 7.06
C HIS A 223 -29.01 -39.77 7.97
N GLY A 224 -27.96 -39.10 7.50
CA GLY A 224 -27.33 -37.99 8.23
C GLY A 224 -27.42 -36.63 7.53
N ALA A 225 -28.20 -36.54 6.45
CA ALA A 225 -28.56 -35.26 5.84
C ALA A 225 -29.19 -34.31 6.88
N ASN A 226 -28.39 -33.36 7.37
CA ASN A 226 -28.79 -32.39 8.38
C ASN A 226 -29.38 -31.15 7.70
N ASN A 227 -30.33 -30.49 8.37
CA ASN A 227 -30.92 -29.23 7.90
C ASN A 227 -31.55 -29.30 6.49
N VAL A 228 -31.97 -30.49 6.04
CA VAL A 228 -32.76 -30.68 4.82
C VAL A 228 -34.25 -30.54 5.16
N SER A 229 -35.04 -29.95 4.28
CA SER A 229 -36.47 -29.79 4.56
C SER A 229 -37.17 -31.14 4.57
N GLY A 230 -38.21 -31.30 5.41
CA GLY A 230 -39.01 -32.52 5.41
C GLY A 230 -39.67 -32.79 4.05
N ILE A 231 -39.88 -31.75 3.23
CA ILE A 231 -40.44 -31.87 1.88
C ILE A 231 -39.40 -32.51 0.93
N ASP A 232 -38.15 -32.07 0.98
CA ASP A 232 -37.08 -32.65 0.17
C ASP A 232 -36.77 -34.09 0.58
N LEU A 233 -36.86 -34.39 1.88
CA LEU A 233 -36.76 -35.76 2.39
C LEU A 233 -37.92 -36.66 1.94
N HIS A 234 -39.09 -36.09 1.64
CA HIS A 234 -40.27 -36.79 1.09
C HIS A 234 -40.16 -37.02 -0.43
N SER A 235 -38.96 -37.39 -0.88
CA SER A 235 -38.62 -37.60 -2.28
C SER A 235 -38.52 -39.09 -2.62
N GLN A 236 -39.41 -39.55 -3.51
CA GLN A 236 -39.40 -40.93 -3.98
C GLN A 236 -38.06 -41.33 -4.63
N THR A 237 -37.40 -40.39 -5.30
CA THR A 237 -36.13 -40.67 -5.96
C THR A 237 -34.99 -40.79 -4.95
N LEU A 238 -34.95 -39.92 -3.93
CA LEU A 238 -33.99 -40.04 -2.82
C LEU A 238 -34.18 -41.37 -2.07
N LEU A 239 -35.43 -41.71 -1.76
CA LEU A 239 -35.78 -42.98 -1.13
C LEU A 239 -35.32 -44.18 -1.97
N THR A 240 -35.53 -44.12 -3.29
CA THR A 240 -35.12 -45.18 -4.21
C THR A 240 -33.60 -45.32 -4.22
N ALA A 241 -32.85 -44.21 -4.26
CA ALA A 241 -31.39 -44.23 -4.17
C ALA A 241 -30.90 -44.86 -2.86
N PHE A 242 -31.51 -44.52 -1.71
CA PHE A 242 -31.17 -45.11 -0.41
C PHE A 242 -31.50 -46.61 -0.30
N LEU A 243 -32.48 -47.11 -1.07
CA LEU A 243 -32.76 -48.55 -1.14
C LEU A 243 -31.79 -49.27 -2.09
N GLN A 244 -31.35 -48.61 -3.15
CA GLN A 244 -30.40 -49.14 -4.13
C GLN A 244 -28.97 -49.21 -3.58
N ASN A 245 -28.58 -48.29 -2.70
CA ASN A 245 -27.24 -48.23 -2.14
C ASN A 245 -27.26 -47.80 -0.65
N ASP A 246 -27.03 -48.77 0.24
CA ASP A 246 -26.95 -48.53 1.70
C ASP A 246 -25.76 -47.60 2.05
N SER A 247 -24.65 -47.68 1.32
CA SER A 247 -23.47 -46.83 1.53
C SER A 247 -23.69 -45.37 1.12
N PHE A 248 -24.56 -45.11 0.14
CA PHE A 248 -24.96 -43.75 -0.23
C PHE A 248 -25.70 -43.08 0.93
N ARG A 249 -26.58 -43.84 1.61
CA ARG A 249 -27.25 -43.36 2.82
C ARG A 249 -26.24 -43.08 3.94
N ASP A 250 -25.28 -43.98 4.14
CA ASP A 250 -24.27 -43.83 5.19
C ASP A 250 -23.36 -42.61 4.94
N VAL A 251 -22.93 -42.33 3.70
CA VAL A 251 -22.04 -41.20 3.40
C VAL A 251 -22.70 -39.83 3.64
N THR A 252 -24.04 -39.74 3.56
CA THR A 252 -24.76 -38.50 3.97
C THR A 252 -24.56 -38.13 5.44
N THR A 253 -24.14 -39.06 6.29
CA THR A 253 -23.80 -38.79 7.70
C THR A 253 -22.41 -38.20 7.87
N LYS A 254 -21.51 -38.48 6.93
CA LYS A 254 -20.14 -37.99 6.95
C LYS A 254 -20.03 -36.63 6.26
N LEU A 255 -20.79 -36.42 5.19
CA LEU A 255 -20.83 -35.19 4.42
C LEU A 255 -22.14 -34.43 4.71
N SER A 256 -22.13 -33.54 5.71
CA SER A 256 -23.33 -32.87 6.20
C SER A 256 -24.04 -31.98 5.17
N ASP A 257 -23.30 -31.40 4.23
CA ASP A 257 -23.83 -30.50 3.20
C ASP A 257 -24.41 -31.26 1.99
N LEU A 258 -24.02 -32.52 1.79
CA LEU A 258 -24.44 -33.34 0.64
C LEU A 258 -25.96 -33.36 0.51
N GLY A 259 -26.67 -33.51 1.63
CA GLY A 259 -28.13 -33.53 1.66
C GLY A 259 -28.76 -32.30 1.01
N LYS A 260 -28.28 -31.10 1.33
CA LYS A 260 -28.80 -29.85 0.73
C LYS A 260 -28.39 -29.69 -0.72
N MET A 261 -27.15 -30.05 -1.04
CA MET A 261 -26.61 -29.91 -2.40
C MET A 261 -27.37 -30.78 -3.42
N LEU A 262 -27.84 -31.96 -3.02
CA LEU A 262 -28.69 -32.82 -3.87
C LEU A 262 -30.01 -32.14 -4.31
N PHE A 263 -30.47 -31.13 -3.57
CA PHE A 263 -31.70 -30.37 -3.83
C PHE A 263 -31.44 -28.89 -4.20
N ASP A 264 -30.18 -28.51 -4.46
CA ASP A 264 -29.83 -27.13 -4.84
C ASP A 264 -30.07 -26.91 -6.33
N SER A 265 -30.98 -25.99 -6.66
CA SER A 265 -31.32 -25.64 -8.04
C SER A 265 -30.19 -24.96 -8.81
N ASN A 266 -29.18 -24.41 -8.12
CA ASN A 266 -27.99 -23.86 -8.78
C ASN A 266 -27.03 -24.97 -9.23
N LEU A 267 -27.10 -26.16 -8.61
CA LEU A 267 -26.35 -27.35 -9.00
C LEU A 267 -27.13 -28.14 -10.06
N TYR A 268 -27.66 -29.31 -9.73
CA TYR A 268 -28.32 -30.20 -10.71
C TYR A 268 -29.68 -30.71 -10.24
N TYR A 269 -30.29 -29.99 -9.30
CA TYR A 269 -31.67 -30.22 -8.93
C TYR A 269 -32.60 -29.46 -9.87
N ASN A 270 -33.31 -30.20 -10.71
CA ASN A 270 -34.40 -29.68 -11.52
C ASN A 270 -35.72 -30.23 -10.98
N ASP A 271 -36.75 -29.39 -10.83
CA ASP A 271 -38.06 -29.82 -10.38
C ASP A 271 -38.64 -30.82 -11.41
N PRO A 272 -38.79 -32.12 -11.04
CA PRO A 272 -39.22 -33.14 -11.99
C PRO A 272 -40.68 -32.94 -12.43
N ASN A 273 -41.41 -32.04 -11.77
CA ASN A 273 -42.83 -31.82 -11.98
C ASN A 273 -43.14 -30.75 -13.04
N ILE A 274 -42.11 -30.08 -13.57
CA ILE A 274 -42.23 -29.17 -14.69
C ILE A 274 -42.28 -30.02 -15.98
N LEU A 275 -43.44 -30.01 -16.65
CA LEU A 275 -43.72 -30.83 -17.84
C LEU A 275 -42.94 -30.45 -19.11
N GLU A 276 -42.17 -29.36 -19.07
CA GLU A 276 -41.31 -28.86 -20.14
C GLU A 276 -39.88 -28.69 -19.63
N ASN A 277 -39.35 -29.71 -18.96
CA ASN A 277 -38.01 -29.65 -18.41
C ASN A 277 -36.97 -30.02 -19.49
N ALA A 278 -36.08 -29.08 -19.81
CA ALA A 278 -35.00 -29.31 -20.78
C ALA A 278 -33.86 -30.19 -20.20
N GLU A 279 -33.84 -30.39 -18.89
CA GLU A 279 -32.74 -30.99 -18.15
C GLU A 279 -33.22 -32.13 -17.23
N ARG A 280 -32.31 -33.07 -16.94
CA ARG A 280 -32.61 -34.19 -16.04
C ARG A 280 -32.48 -33.77 -14.59
N ASN A 281 -33.21 -34.42 -13.69
CA ASN A 281 -32.92 -34.33 -12.26
C ASN A 281 -31.71 -35.22 -11.92
N PHE A 282 -30.77 -34.71 -11.11
CA PHE A 282 -29.56 -35.45 -10.74
C PHE A 282 -29.83 -36.81 -10.07
N LEU A 283 -30.68 -36.85 -9.05
CA LEU A 283 -31.00 -38.08 -8.32
C LEU A 283 -31.68 -39.11 -9.25
N GLU A 284 -32.52 -38.64 -10.18
CA GLU A 284 -33.18 -39.54 -11.13
C GLU A 284 -32.18 -40.10 -12.14
N ASN A 285 -31.19 -39.29 -12.54
CA ASN A 285 -30.09 -39.73 -13.38
C ASN A 285 -29.30 -40.87 -12.70
N LEU A 286 -28.95 -40.70 -11.42
CA LEU A 286 -28.27 -41.74 -10.63
C LEU A 286 -29.09 -43.03 -10.54
N VAL A 287 -30.37 -42.93 -10.13
CA VAL A 287 -31.27 -44.10 -9.98
C VAL A 287 -31.43 -44.84 -11.31
N ARG A 288 -31.54 -44.10 -12.41
CA ARG A 288 -31.68 -44.64 -13.77
C ARG A 288 -30.46 -45.44 -14.20
N HIS A 289 -29.29 -44.86 -14.02
CA HIS A 289 -28.02 -45.48 -14.36
C HIS A 289 -27.70 -46.67 -13.44
N GLN A 290 -28.11 -46.61 -12.17
CA GLN A 290 -27.97 -47.74 -11.24
C GLN A 290 -28.85 -48.95 -11.60
N ALA A 291 -30.11 -48.70 -11.98
CA ALA A 291 -31.09 -49.76 -12.23
C ALA A 291 -31.03 -50.36 -13.64
N GLY A 292 -30.71 -49.55 -14.65
CA GLY A 292 -30.91 -49.92 -16.05
C GLY A 292 -32.38 -49.84 -16.50
N ASN A 293 -32.68 -50.32 -17.71
CA ASN A 293 -34.05 -50.52 -18.26
C ASN A 293 -35.01 -49.31 -18.27
N ILE A 294 -34.75 -48.35 -19.17
CA ILE A 294 -35.53 -47.12 -19.34
C ILE A 294 -36.63 -47.36 -20.34
N ASN A 295 -37.86 -47.01 -19.98
CA ASN A 295 -39.01 -47.13 -20.88
C ASN A 295 -39.15 -48.53 -21.51
N GLY A 296 -38.72 -49.57 -20.79
CA GLY A 296 -38.76 -50.97 -21.26
C GLY A 296 -37.65 -51.36 -22.24
N VAL A 297 -36.69 -50.47 -22.51
CA VAL A 297 -35.49 -50.78 -23.30
C VAL A 297 -34.45 -51.38 -22.36
N ALA A 298 -34.22 -52.68 -22.47
CA ALA A 298 -33.25 -53.39 -21.64
C ALA A 298 -31.81 -52.93 -21.96
N PHE A 299 -31.13 -52.42 -20.95
CA PHE A 299 -29.68 -52.25 -20.89
C PHE A 299 -29.25 -52.48 -19.44
N ASP A 300 -28.02 -52.94 -19.24
CA ASP A 300 -27.47 -53.14 -17.92
C ASP A 300 -27.18 -51.79 -17.27
N GLY A 301 -27.58 -51.62 -16.02
CA GLY A 301 -27.20 -50.42 -15.25
C GLY A 301 -25.69 -50.36 -15.10
N ASP A 302 -25.11 -49.19 -15.37
CA ASP A 302 -23.66 -48.97 -15.35
C ASP A 302 -23.11 -48.81 -13.93
N LYS A 303 -23.95 -48.84 -12.89
CA LYS A 303 -23.55 -48.66 -11.48
C LYS A 303 -23.09 -47.24 -11.11
N MET A 304 -23.63 -46.23 -11.77
CA MET A 304 -23.30 -44.82 -11.49
C MET A 304 -23.50 -44.41 -10.03
N LEU A 305 -24.59 -44.84 -9.37
CA LEU A 305 -24.80 -44.51 -7.95
C LEU A 305 -23.70 -45.12 -7.08
N ASP A 306 -23.23 -46.32 -7.41
CA ASP A 306 -22.13 -46.97 -6.69
C ASP A 306 -20.81 -46.21 -6.89
N ARG A 307 -20.50 -45.78 -8.12
CA ARG A 307 -19.29 -44.98 -8.39
C ARG A 307 -19.33 -43.60 -7.74
N PHE A 308 -20.44 -42.88 -7.86
CA PHE A 308 -20.63 -41.60 -7.18
C PHE A 308 -20.50 -41.73 -5.66
N THR A 309 -21.07 -42.80 -5.10
CA THR A 309 -20.93 -43.09 -3.67
C THR A 309 -19.48 -43.36 -3.28
N ALA A 310 -18.71 -44.08 -4.10
CA ALA A 310 -17.30 -44.33 -3.84
C ALA A 310 -16.46 -43.03 -3.87
N ASP A 311 -16.74 -42.13 -4.81
CA ASP A 311 -16.06 -40.83 -4.89
C ASP A 311 -16.42 -39.95 -3.67
N LEU A 312 -17.69 -39.93 -3.26
CA LEU A 312 -18.10 -39.26 -2.03
C LEU A 312 -17.47 -39.89 -0.78
N GLN A 313 -17.25 -41.21 -0.79
CA GLN A 313 -16.55 -41.89 0.30
C GLN A 313 -15.07 -41.50 0.34
N ALA A 314 -14.41 -41.33 -0.80
CA ALA A 314 -13.05 -40.80 -0.88
C ALA A 314 -12.97 -39.39 -0.26
N VAL A 315 -13.92 -38.52 -0.57
CA VAL A 315 -14.05 -37.19 0.05
C VAL A 315 -14.29 -37.26 1.57
N ALA A 316 -14.77 -38.39 2.09
CA ALA A 316 -15.21 -38.55 3.49
C ALA A 316 -14.33 -39.48 4.36
N GLN A 317 -13.12 -39.87 3.92
CA GLN A 317 -12.23 -40.77 4.70
C GLN A 317 -11.54 -40.03 5.86
N ASP A 318 -11.03 -40.75 6.87
CA ASP A 318 -10.09 -40.17 7.85
C ASP A 318 -8.79 -39.84 7.12
N GLY A 319 -8.58 -38.54 6.87
CA GLY A 319 -7.56 -38.01 5.94
C GLY A 319 -8.12 -37.45 4.63
N GLY A 320 -9.44 -37.38 4.51
CA GLY A 320 -10.19 -36.59 3.52
C GLY A 320 -11.26 -35.81 4.26
N LEU A 321 -10.97 -34.54 4.55
CA LEU A 321 -11.97 -33.51 4.84
C LEU A 321 -13.08 -33.87 5.86
N THR A 322 -12.70 -34.21 7.09
CA THR A 322 -13.62 -34.20 8.24
C THR A 322 -13.93 -32.77 8.73
N LEU A 323 -14.19 -31.84 7.81
CA LEU A 323 -14.55 -30.45 8.12
C LEU A 323 -15.98 -30.18 7.68
N THR A 324 -16.92 -30.45 8.57
CA THR A 324 -18.30 -29.94 8.47
C THR A 324 -18.29 -28.44 8.16
N ASN A 325 -18.96 -28.00 7.08
CA ASN A 325 -19.09 -26.61 6.61
C ASN A 325 -17.88 -25.95 5.92
N ASN A 326 -16.88 -26.69 5.40
CA ASN A 326 -15.80 -26.08 4.61
C ASN A 326 -16.18 -25.92 3.11
N PHE A 327 -15.82 -24.78 2.51
CA PHE A 327 -16.04 -24.47 1.10
C PHE A 327 -15.31 -25.44 0.15
N ILE A 328 -14.13 -25.94 0.51
CA ILE A 328 -13.41 -26.90 -0.35
C ILE A 328 -14.17 -28.24 -0.47
N THR A 329 -14.74 -28.76 0.62
CA THR A 329 -15.57 -29.98 0.59
C THR A 329 -16.80 -29.79 -0.30
N LYS A 330 -17.44 -28.61 -0.24
CA LYS A 330 -18.57 -28.27 -1.11
C LYS A 330 -18.15 -28.20 -2.58
N ALA A 331 -16.95 -27.68 -2.87
CA ALA A 331 -16.41 -27.67 -4.23
C ALA A 331 -16.24 -29.10 -4.76
N LEU A 332 -15.60 -29.98 -4.00
CA LEU A 332 -15.37 -31.38 -4.37
C LEU A 332 -16.67 -32.18 -4.55
N ILE A 333 -17.67 -31.99 -3.68
CA ILE A 333 -19.00 -32.60 -3.85
C ILE A 333 -19.65 -32.12 -5.15
N ALA A 334 -19.62 -30.81 -5.42
CA ALA A 334 -20.21 -30.23 -6.62
C ALA A 334 -19.49 -30.70 -7.91
N PHE A 335 -18.17 -30.84 -7.86
CA PHE A 335 -17.36 -31.39 -8.96
C PHE A 335 -17.72 -32.86 -9.26
N ALA A 336 -17.86 -33.68 -8.22
CA ALA A 336 -18.35 -35.05 -8.38
C ALA A 336 -19.76 -35.04 -9.01
N MET A 337 -20.69 -34.23 -8.47
CA MET A 337 -22.04 -34.12 -9.05
C MET A 337 -22.01 -33.74 -10.54
N GLN A 338 -21.14 -32.81 -10.93
CA GLN A 338 -20.99 -32.38 -12.32
C GLN A 338 -20.48 -33.51 -13.22
N MET A 339 -19.43 -34.23 -12.84
CA MET A 339 -18.89 -35.35 -13.61
C MET A 339 -19.98 -36.41 -13.88
N TYR A 340 -20.71 -36.82 -12.84
CA TYR A 340 -21.78 -37.82 -12.96
C TYR A 340 -23.05 -37.31 -13.65
N TYR A 341 -23.23 -35.99 -13.79
CA TYR A 341 -24.35 -35.41 -14.54
C TYR A 341 -24.01 -35.22 -16.04
N GLU A 342 -22.83 -34.72 -16.36
CA GLU A 342 -22.47 -34.26 -17.72
C GLU A 342 -21.64 -35.28 -18.51
N LYS A 343 -20.80 -36.09 -17.85
CA LYS A 343 -19.80 -36.97 -18.49
C LYS A 343 -20.19 -38.46 -18.41
N VAL A 344 -21.48 -38.72 -18.62
CA VAL A 344 -22.22 -39.98 -18.43
C VAL A 344 -21.65 -41.23 -19.15
N THR A 345 -20.70 -41.10 -20.08
CA THR A 345 -20.32 -42.15 -21.04
C THR A 345 -18.96 -42.81 -20.83
N VAL A 346 -18.18 -42.45 -19.80
CA VAL A 346 -16.85 -43.07 -19.57
C VAL A 346 -17.00 -44.30 -18.68
N GLU A 347 -17.22 -45.45 -19.30
CA GLU A 347 -17.45 -46.74 -18.62
C GLU A 347 -16.32 -47.02 -17.61
N ASN A 348 -16.67 -47.16 -16.32
CA ASN A 348 -15.79 -47.45 -15.19
C ASN A 348 -14.79 -46.35 -14.75
N LYS A 349 -15.06 -45.08 -15.04
CA LYS A 349 -14.23 -43.97 -14.50
C LYS A 349 -14.77 -43.45 -13.16
N HIS A 350 -13.87 -43.34 -12.17
CA HIS A 350 -14.04 -42.58 -10.93
C HIS A 350 -13.44 -41.18 -11.12
N LEU A 351 -13.98 -40.16 -10.45
CA LEU A 351 -13.36 -38.83 -10.48
C LEU A 351 -12.11 -38.79 -9.62
N PHE A 352 -12.20 -39.33 -8.40
CA PHE A 352 -11.13 -39.25 -7.41
C PHE A 352 -10.33 -40.55 -7.34
N ASP A 353 -9.01 -40.45 -7.45
CA ASP A 353 -8.07 -41.53 -7.11
C ASP A 353 -7.47 -41.29 -5.72
N THR A 354 -7.26 -42.38 -4.98
CA THR A 354 -6.65 -42.40 -3.63
C THR A 354 -5.52 -43.42 -3.51
N VAL A 355 -5.28 -44.23 -4.54
CA VAL A 355 -4.52 -45.49 -4.41
C VAL A 355 -3.00 -45.28 -4.55
N SER A 356 -2.56 -44.12 -5.07
CA SER A 356 -1.16 -43.82 -5.35
C SER A 356 -0.49 -42.83 -4.39
N MET A 357 -1.19 -42.28 -3.39
CA MET A 357 -0.70 -41.16 -2.57
C MET A 357 -0.73 -41.44 -1.07
N GLY A 358 0.21 -40.84 -0.34
CA GLY A 358 0.27 -40.89 1.12
C GLY A 358 -0.68 -39.89 1.79
N GLY A 359 -1.97 -39.87 1.41
CA GLY A 359 -2.97 -38.88 1.85
C GLY A 359 -3.56 -38.07 0.68
N GLY A 360 -4.75 -37.47 0.86
CA GLY A 360 -5.38 -36.58 -0.13
C GLY A 360 -6.18 -37.25 -1.26
N LEU A 361 -6.60 -36.43 -2.24
CA LEU A 361 -7.39 -36.80 -3.42
C LEU A 361 -6.72 -36.38 -4.73
N HIS A 362 -6.62 -37.34 -5.64
CA HIS A 362 -6.28 -37.29 -7.07
C HIS A 362 -7.40 -36.90 -8.06
N PHE A 363 -7.35 -35.82 -8.85
CA PHE A 363 -8.20 -35.73 -10.07
C PHE A 363 -7.66 -34.83 -11.20
N ASP A 364 -8.07 -35.09 -12.44
CA ASP A 364 -7.84 -34.20 -13.60
C ASP A 364 -8.99 -33.19 -13.71
N GLN A 365 -8.69 -31.90 -13.72
CA GLN A 365 -9.68 -30.81 -13.78
C GLN A 365 -10.61 -30.92 -15.00
N ASN A 366 -10.14 -31.48 -16.12
CA ASN A 366 -10.93 -31.62 -17.36
C ASN A 366 -12.03 -32.68 -17.27
N ASP A 367 -11.95 -33.59 -16.29
CA ASP A 367 -13.03 -34.54 -16.02
C ASP A 367 -14.26 -33.87 -15.43
N ILE A 368 -14.10 -32.64 -14.91
CA ILE A 368 -15.17 -31.82 -14.35
C ILE A 368 -15.69 -30.85 -15.41
N ALA A 369 -14.83 -29.94 -15.90
CA ALA A 369 -15.19 -28.90 -16.86
C ALA A 369 -13.96 -28.38 -17.62
N ASP A 370 -14.16 -27.74 -18.77
CA ASP A 370 -13.05 -27.18 -19.57
C ASP A 370 -12.33 -26.01 -18.86
N THR A 371 -13.00 -25.34 -17.92
CA THR A 371 -12.44 -24.31 -17.05
C THR A 371 -13.06 -24.38 -15.66
N LEU A 372 -12.32 -23.92 -14.64
CA LEU A 372 -12.84 -23.83 -13.27
C LEU A 372 -14.04 -22.87 -13.16
N SER A 373 -14.11 -21.84 -14.00
CA SER A 373 -15.24 -20.91 -14.07
C SER A 373 -16.52 -21.52 -14.64
N ALA A 374 -16.38 -22.54 -15.50
CA ALA A 374 -17.51 -23.32 -16.02
C ALA A 374 -17.95 -24.43 -15.05
N ALA A 375 -17.10 -24.81 -14.08
CA ALA A 375 -17.43 -25.80 -13.08
C ALA A 375 -18.41 -25.22 -12.04
N LYS A 376 -19.51 -25.93 -11.77
CA LYS A 376 -20.51 -25.48 -10.77
C LYS A 376 -19.95 -25.41 -9.35
N GLY A 377 -18.96 -26.23 -9.04
CA GLY A 377 -18.20 -26.16 -7.78
C GLY A 377 -17.22 -24.98 -7.68
N GLY A 378 -16.94 -24.27 -8.79
CA GLY A 378 -15.97 -23.18 -8.83
C GLY A 378 -16.31 -21.99 -7.93
N VAL A 379 -17.61 -21.74 -7.68
CA VAL A 379 -18.05 -20.73 -6.69
C VAL A 379 -17.58 -21.10 -5.28
N HIS A 380 -17.73 -22.37 -4.90
CA HIS A 380 -17.29 -22.84 -3.60
C HIS A 380 -15.77 -22.81 -3.49
N PHE A 381 -15.04 -23.23 -4.53
CA PHE A 381 -13.59 -23.15 -4.55
C PHE A 381 -13.09 -21.72 -4.40
N ARG A 382 -13.66 -20.75 -5.14
CA ARG A 382 -13.31 -19.33 -4.95
C ARG A 382 -13.58 -18.84 -3.52
N ASN A 383 -14.69 -19.25 -2.92
CA ASN A 383 -14.99 -18.87 -1.53
C ASN A 383 -13.99 -19.48 -0.55
N TYR A 384 -13.49 -20.69 -0.82
CA TYR A 384 -12.38 -21.26 -0.04
C TYR A 384 -11.15 -20.35 -0.15
N LEU A 385 -10.77 -19.94 -1.37
CA LEU A 385 -9.63 -19.04 -1.55
C LEU A 385 -9.78 -17.73 -0.75
N TYR A 386 -10.93 -17.05 -0.92
CA TYR A 386 -11.24 -15.79 -0.23
C TYR A 386 -11.27 -15.87 1.31
N THR A 387 -11.41 -17.07 1.87
CA THR A 387 -11.54 -17.24 3.33
C THR A 387 -10.31 -17.86 3.97
N THR A 388 -9.35 -18.32 3.16
CA THR A 388 -8.16 -19.05 3.63
C THR A 388 -6.89 -18.26 3.38
N PHE A 389 -6.80 -17.57 2.24
CA PHE A 389 -5.58 -16.89 1.80
C PHE A 389 -5.74 -15.37 1.83
N THR A 390 -4.63 -14.67 2.04
CA THR A 390 -4.51 -13.22 1.91
C THR A 390 -4.79 -12.76 0.48
N ASP A 391 -5.01 -11.45 0.30
CA ASP A 391 -5.28 -10.89 -1.04
C ASP A 391 -4.08 -11.08 -1.99
N GLU A 392 -2.85 -11.09 -1.47
CA GLU A 392 -1.61 -11.32 -2.22
C GLU A 392 -1.48 -12.77 -2.68
N GLU A 393 -1.58 -13.74 -1.76
CA GLU A 393 -1.58 -15.17 -2.08
C GLU A 393 -2.70 -15.50 -3.08
N GLN A 394 -3.88 -14.90 -2.92
CA GLN A 394 -4.98 -15.07 -3.88
C GLN A 394 -4.59 -14.58 -5.29
N MET A 395 -3.83 -13.50 -5.42
CA MET A 395 -3.36 -13.03 -6.73
C MET A 395 -2.40 -14.03 -7.36
N LEU A 396 -1.46 -14.57 -6.58
CA LEU A 396 -0.53 -15.62 -7.02
C LEU A 396 -1.28 -16.88 -7.48
N ILE A 397 -2.14 -17.42 -6.61
CA ILE A 397 -2.96 -18.60 -6.90
C ILE A 397 -3.80 -18.39 -8.18
N ASN A 398 -4.51 -17.27 -8.29
CA ASN A 398 -5.35 -16.99 -9.46
C ASN A 398 -4.58 -16.81 -10.77
N SER A 399 -3.27 -16.52 -10.70
CA SER A 399 -2.42 -16.38 -11.89
C SER A 399 -2.20 -17.72 -12.61
N LEU A 400 -2.04 -18.81 -11.85
CA LEU A 400 -1.80 -20.15 -12.38
C LEU A 400 -3.05 -21.00 -12.54
N LEU A 401 -4.07 -20.82 -11.68
CA LEU A 401 -5.31 -21.64 -11.70
C LEU A 401 -5.90 -21.95 -13.09
N PRO A 402 -5.91 -21.04 -14.09
CA PRO A 402 -6.46 -21.33 -15.41
C PRO A 402 -5.69 -22.37 -16.24
N VAL A 403 -4.41 -22.62 -15.93
CA VAL A 403 -3.55 -23.54 -16.69
C VAL A 403 -3.32 -24.88 -15.97
N LEU A 404 -3.67 -24.97 -14.69
CA LEU A 404 -3.48 -26.18 -13.87
C LEU A 404 -4.40 -27.33 -14.31
N ARG A 405 -3.84 -28.53 -14.44
CA ARG A 405 -4.51 -29.74 -14.94
C ARG A 405 -4.69 -30.79 -13.86
N ASP A 406 -3.61 -31.16 -13.19
CA ASP A 406 -3.56 -32.28 -12.24
C ASP A 406 -3.74 -31.78 -10.81
N TRP A 407 -4.84 -32.16 -10.16
CA TRP A 407 -5.25 -31.59 -8.87
C TRP A 407 -5.04 -32.59 -7.72
N TYR A 408 -4.03 -32.23 -6.96
CA TYR A 408 -3.56 -32.58 -5.63
C TYR A 408 -4.38 -32.01 -4.47
N VAL A 409 -5.34 -32.67 -3.81
CA VAL A 409 -6.11 -31.99 -2.74
C VAL A 409 -6.22 -32.78 -1.43
N GLN A 410 -5.64 -32.22 -0.38
CA GLN A 410 -5.84 -32.57 1.03
C GLN A 410 -6.50 -31.37 1.74
N ALA A 411 -7.33 -31.64 2.75
CA ALA A 411 -7.83 -30.59 3.66
C ALA A 411 -8.27 -31.16 5.03
N GLY A 412 -7.77 -32.34 5.38
CA GLY A 412 -7.87 -32.92 6.72
C GLY A 412 -6.63 -32.60 7.58
N ALA A 413 -6.60 -33.16 8.79
CA ALA A 413 -5.50 -32.98 9.75
C ALA A 413 -4.34 -33.99 9.57
N THR A 414 -4.32 -34.72 8.46
CA THR A 414 -3.26 -35.68 8.13
C THR A 414 -2.45 -35.16 6.97
N GLY A 415 -1.14 -35.34 7.03
CA GLY A 415 -0.26 -35.01 5.91
C GLY A 415 -0.55 -35.81 4.64
N MET A 416 -0.14 -35.22 3.53
CA MET A 416 -0.19 -35.70 2.15
C MET A 416 1.24 -35.84 1.65
N ASN A 417 1.60 -37.03 1.18
CA ASN A 417 2.87 -37.29 0.52
C ASN A 417 2.65 -37.49 -1.00
N VAL A 418 2.96 -36.42 -1.72
CA VAL A 418 2.81 -36.05 -3.13
C VAL A 418 4.05 -36.07 -4.03
N THR A 419 4.07 -36.72 -5.19
CA THR A 419 4.93 -36.28 -6.31
C THR A 419 4.09 -36.21 -7.60
N ASP A 420 4.08 -35.07 -8.29
CA ASP A 420 3.50 -35.03 -9.64
C ASP A 420 4.41 -35.78 -10.62
N THR A 421 3.93 -36.93 -11.07
CA THR A 421 4.66 -37.75 -12.07
C THR A 421 4.13 -37.54 -13.48
N GLN A 422 3.09 -36.72 -13.63
CA GLN A 422 2.45 -36.46 -14.92
C GLN A 422 3.12 -35.30 -15.64
N ASN A 423 3.75 -34.39 -14.90
CA ASN A 423 4.43 -33.19 -15.41
C ASN A 423 3.47 -32.35 -16.26
N ARG A 424 2.24 -32.16 -15.77
CA ARG A 424 1.21 -31.35 -16.44
C ARG A 424 0.66 -30.34 -15.43
N ASN A 425 1.37 -29.24 -15.22
CA ASN A 425 0.95 -28.08 -14.42
C ASN A 425 0.00 -28.45 -13.27
N ALA A 426 0.54 -28.89 -12.16
CA ALA A 426 -0.17 -29.47 -11.05
C ALA A 426 -0.59 -28.42 -10.03
N PHE A 427 -1.73 -28.67 -9.37
CA PHE A 427 -2.15 -27.95 -8.17
C PHE A 427 -2.03 -28.89 -6.98
N LEU A 428 -1.10 -28.67 -6.07
CA LEU A 428 -0.88 -29.48 -4.87
C LEU A 428 -1.30 -28.67 -3.64
N LEU A 429 -2.42 -29.02 -3.03
CA LEU A 429 -2.99 -28.38 -1.85
C LEU A 429 -2.90 -29.32 -0.64
N GLY A 430 -2.00 -29.00 0.30
CA GLY A 430 -1.81 -29.62 1.60
C GLY A 430 -2.95 -29.35 2.59
N GLY A 431 -2.91 -30.05 3.72
CA GLY A 431 -3.91 -30.00 4.78
C GLY A 431 -3.45 -29.20 6.00
N ASN A 432 -3.83 -29.69 7.18
CA ASN A 432 -3.43 -29.08 8.46
C ASN A 432 -2.34 -29.90 9.18
N GLY A 433 -1.59 -30.74 8.47
CA GLY A 433 -0.51 -31.49 9.09
C GLY A 433 0.58 -31.79 8.08
N SER A 434 1.80 -31.99 8.55
CA SER A 434 3.02 -32.10 7.75
C SER A 434 2.87 -32.81 6.40
N ASP A 435 2.85 -32.01 5.36
CA ASP A 435 2.74 -32.39 3.97
C ASP A 435 4.13 -32.49 3.31
N THR A 436 4.25 -33.35 2.30
CA THR A 436 5.43 -33.42 1.44
C THR A 436 4.94 -33.38 0.01
N LEU A 437 5.12 -32.24 -0.64
CA LEU A 437 4.56 -31.91 -1.95
C LEU A 437 5.73 -31.71 -2.91
N THR A 438 5.83 -32.57 -3.92
CA THR A 438 6.81 -32.41 -4.99
C THR A 438 6.08 -32.20 -6.30
N GLY A 439 6.39 -31.10 -6.98
CA GLY A 439 5.98 -30.80 -8.34
C GLY A 439 6.67 -31.72 -9.37
N GLY A 440 6.56 -31.33 -10.62
CA GLY A 440 7.12 -32.00 -11.77
C GLY A 440 8.02 -31.07 -12.57
N SER A 441 8.06 -31.26 -13.88
CA SER A 441 8.76 -30.35 -14.80
C SER A 441 7.82 -29.33 -15.44
N GLY A 442 6.67 -29.07 -14.82
CA GLY A 442 5.62 -28.19 -15.32
C GLY A 442 5.42 -27.05 -14.34
N THR A 443 4.81 -25.96 -14.79
CA THR A 443 4.46 -24.82 -13.91
C THR A 443 3.36 -25.23 -12.94
N ASP A 444 3.75 -25.44 -11.70
CA ASP A 444 2.99 -26.04 -10.62
C ASP A 444 2.67 -25.00 -9.53
N LEU A 445 1.62 -25.26 -8.76
CA LEU A 445 1.22 -24.48 -7.60
C LEU A 445 1.15 -25.40 -6.39
N LEU A 446 2.05 -25.23 -5.44
CA LEU A 446 2.17 -26.02 -4.22
C LEU A 446 1.79 -25.15 -3.02
N ILE A 447 0.92 -25.66 -2.15
CA ILE A 447 0.43 -24.95 -0.97
C ILE A 447 0.44 -25.92 0.22
N GLY A 448 1.22 -25.64 1.27
CA GLY A 448 1.29 -26.44 2.50
C GLY A 448 0.07 -26.25 3.41
N ASN A 449 -0.37 -24.99 3.58
CA ASN A 449 -1.38 -24.49 4.51
C ASN A 449 -0.91 -24.45 5.97
N ALA A 450 -1.05 -25.53 6.72
CA ALA A 450 -0.67 -25.53 8.12
C ALA A 450 -0.02 -26.86 8.43
N GLY A 451 1.12 -26.83 9.11
CA GLY A 451 1.89 -28.05 9.25
C GLY A 451 3.35 -27.73 9.47
N VAL A 452 4.19 -28.71 9.19
CA VAL A 452 5.62 -28.50 8.99
C VAL A 452 5.83 -29.21 7.68
N ASP A 453 5.81 -28.44 6.63
CA ASP A 453 5.60 -28.89 5.27
C ASP A 453 6.93 -28.88 4.52
N THR A 454 7.00 -29.68 3.46
CA THR A 454 8.13 -29.70 2.54
C THR A 454 7.60 -29.62 1.13
N LEU A 455 7.93 -28.53 0.45
CA LEU A 455 7.48 -28.18 -0.88
C LEU A 455 8.70 -28.13 -1.81
N GLU A 456 8.63 -28.82 -2.95
CA GLU A 456 9.69 -28.87 -3.97
C GLU A 456 9.05 -28.67 -5.34
N GLY A 457 9.30 -27.53 -6.00
CA GLY A 457 8.79 -27.23 -7.35
C GLY A 457 9.41 -28.12 -8.42
N ALA A 458 10.73 -28.27 -8.31
CA ALA A 458 11.62 -29.06 -9.15
C ALA A 458 12.01 -28.37 -10.47
N GLY A 459 11.11 -28.20 -11.43
CA GLY A 459 11.50 -27.45 -12.62
C GLY A 459 10.34 -26.86 -13.39
N GLY A 460 10.58 -25.69 -13.97
CA GLY A 460 9.53 -24.84 -14.53
C GLY A 460 9.11 -23.81 -13.49
N SER A 461 8.60 -22.66 -13.95
CA SER A 461 8.24 -21.56 -13.05
C SER A 461 7.06 -21.90 -12.14
N ASP A 462 7.34 -22.08 -10.87
CA ASP A 462 6.42 -22.59 -9.86
C ASP A 462 6.02 -21.52 -8.83
N ILE A 463 4.93 -21.80 -8.11
CA ILE A 463 4.51 -21.01 -6.95
C ILE A 463 4.39 -21.94 -5.75
N LEU A 464 5.18 -21.68 -4.70
CA LEU A 464 5.20 -22.44 -3.46
C LEU A 464 4.75 -21.53 -2.30
N ILE A 465 3.77 -21.97 -1.53
CA ILE A 465 3.24 -21.26 -0.36
C ILE A 465 3.27 -22.22 0.84
N GLY A 466 4.10 -21.96 1.85
CA GLY A 466 4.23 -22.77 3.07
C GLY A 466 2.96 -22.66 3.92
N GLY A 467 2.75 -21.48 4.50
CA GLY A 467 1.54 -21.14 5.23
C GLY A 467 1.81 -20.91 6.72
N ASN A 468 1.39 -21.82 7.59
CA ASN A 468 1.71 -21.74 9.03
C ASN A 468 2.56 -22.93 9.45
N GLY A 469 3.68 -22.62 10.11
CA GLY A 469 4.58 -23.58 10.73
C GLY A 469 5.92 -23.62 10.01
N GLU A 470 6.97 -24.11 10.69
CA GLU A 470 8.35 -24.09 10.15
C GLU A 470 8.51 -24.97 8.89
N ASP A 471 8.38 -24.37 7.72
CA ASP A 471 8.29 -25.03 6.42
C ASP A 471 9.64 -25.08 5.68
N ARG A 472 9.71 -25.94 4.66
CA ARG A 472 10.85 -26.03 3.73
C ARG A 472 10.37 -25.91 2.30
N LEU A 473 10.82 -24.89 1.60
CA LEU A 473 10.45 -24.61 0.21
C LEU A 473 11.71 -24.65 -0.66
N MET A 474 11.65 -25.38 -1.77
CA MET A 474 12.71 -25.45 -2.78
C MET A 474 12.08 -25.19 -4.15
N GLY A 475 12.46 -24.10 -4.81
CA GLY A 475 11.97 -23.72 -6.15
C GLY A 475 12.44 -24.73 -7.19
N GLY A 476 13.74 -24.70 -7.48
CA GLY A 476 14.38 -25.64 -8.40
C GLY A 476 14.97 -24.90 -9.60
N ASP A 477 14.81 -25.46 -10.79
CA ASP A 477 15.23 -24.77 -12.02
C ASP A 477 14.09 -23.86 -12.55
N ASP A 478 14.45 -22.72 -13.16
CA ASP A 478 13.57 -21.67 -13.71
C ASP A 478 13.02 -20.70 -12.64
N ASN A 479 12.34 -19.63 -13.08
CA ASN A 479 11.96 -18.53 -12.19
C ASN A 479 10.75 -18.87 -11.31
N ASP A 480 10.95 -18.91 -10.00
CA ASP A 480 9.98 -19.35 -9.01
C ASP A 480 9.52 -18.24 -8.06
N ILE A 481 8.39 -18.48 -7.38
CA ILE A 481 7.87 -17.63 -6.31
C ILE A 481 7.63 -18.48 -5.07
N LEU A 482 8.34 -18.16 -3.98
CA LEU A 482 8.27 -18.85 -2.70
C LEU A 482 7.78 -17.88 -1.61
N ASP A 483 6.75 -18.28 -0.87
CA ASP A 483 6.21 -17.57 0.30
C ASP A 483 6.20 -18.53 1.50
N GLY A 484 7.06 -18.29 2.50
CA GLY A 484 7.19 -19.13 3.71
C GLY A 484 5.93 -19.02 4.57
N GLY A 485 5.57 -17.79 4.92
CA GLY A 485 4.34 -17.44 5.59
C GLY A 485 4.56 -17.10 7.04
N LYS A 486 4.51 -18.08 7.95
CA LYS A 486 4.64 -17.84 9.39
C LYS A 486 5.46 -18.92 10.07
N GLU A 487 6.08 -18.50 11.17
CA GLU A 487 7.13 -19.22 11.90
C GLU A 487 8.42 -19.26 11.07
N GLY A 488 9.50 -19.85 11.62
CA GLY A 488 10.81 -19.79 10.97
C GLY A 488 10.94 -20.81 9.83
N ASP A 489 11.03 -20.31 8.61
CA ASP A 489 11.01 -21.05 7.36
C ASP A 489 12.38 -21.17 6.70
N PHE A 490 12.51 -22.13 5.79
CA PHE A 490 13.72 -22.33 4.98
C PHE A 490 13.36 -22.36 3.50
N LEU A 491 13.77 -21.33 2.76
CA LEU A 491 13.46 -21.11 1.35
C LEU A 491 14.74 -21.18 0.51
N TYR A 492 14.68 -21.88 -0.62
CA TYR A 492 15.79 -21.99 -1.57
C TYR A 492 15.25 -21.81 -3.00
N GLY A 493 15.71 -20.78 -3.72
CA GLY A 493 15.34 -20.50 -5.11
C GLY A 493 15.94 -21.53 -6.08
N ASP A 494 17.21 -21.87 -5.86
CA ASP A 494 18.06 -22.72 -6.70
C ASP A 494 18.59 -21.99 -7.94
N GLY A 495 17.95 -22.08 -9.10
CA GLY A 495 18.48 -21.47 -10.31
C GLY A 495 17.37 -20.84 -11.15
N GLY A 496 17.36 -19.53 -11.26
CA GLY A 496 16.28 -18.79 -11.87
C GLY A 496 16.36 -17.33 -11.47
N ASP A 497 15.52 -16.46 -12.03
CA ASP A 497 15.34 -15.14 -11.41
C ASP A 497 14.14 -15.25 -10.44
N ASP A 498 14.42 -15.60 -9.19
CA ASP A 498 13.45 -16.05 -8.18
C ASP A 498 12.94 -14.92 -7.29
N ARG A 499 11.80 -15.18 -6.63
CA ARG A 499 11.23 -14.31 -5.60
C ARG A 499 10.94 -15.10 -4.34
N LEU A 500 11.66 -14.80 -3.28
CA LEU A 500 11.55 -15.46 -1.99
C LEU A 500 11.03 -14.45 -0.96
N LYS A 501 10.03 -14.86 -0.20
CA LYS A 501 9.45 -14.09 0.90
C LYS A 501 9.38 -14.98 2.14
N GLY A 502 10.08 -14.59 3.21
CA GLY A 502 10.11 -15.29 4.49
C GLY A 502 8.75 -15.21 5.19
N GLY A 503 8.41 -14.01 5.66
CA GLY A 503 7.12 -13.74 6.29
C GLY A 503 7.27 -13.39 7.77
N GLU A 504 6.43 -13.97 8.62
CA GLU A 504 6.55 -13.78 10.07
C GLU A 504 7.44 -14.87 10.68
N GLY A 505 8.64 -14.59 11.17
CA GLY A 505 9.49 -15.60 11.81
C GLY A 505 10.97 -15.35 11.57
N ASP A 506 11.84 -16.13 12.22
CA ASP A 506 13.28 -16.07 11.95
C ASP A 506 13.58 -17.00 10.76
N ASP A 507 13.64 -16.43 9.56
CA ASP A 507 13.67 -17.14 8.29
C ASP A 507 15.07 -17.29 7.69
N LYS A 508 15.21 -18.23 6.75
CA LYS A 508 16.42 -18.41 5.96
C LYS A 508 16.11 -18.51 4.49
N LEU A 509 16.55 -17.51 3.73
CA LEU A 509 16.31 -17.37 2.30
C LEU A 509 17.63 -17.48 1.55
N PHE A 510 17.67 -18.33 0.53
CA PHE A 510 18.80 -18.49 -0.37
C PHE A 510 18.31 -18.33 -1.81
N GLY A 511 18.75 -17.28 -2.52
CA GLY A 511 18.40 -17.02 -3.91
C GLY A 511 18.97 -18.10 -4.81
N GLY A 512 20.30 -18.12 -4.93
CA GLY A 512 21.02 -19.17 -5.63
C GLY A 512 21.84 -18.63 -6.79
N ASP A 513 21.66 -19.19 -7.98
CA ASP A 513 22.22 -18.62 -9.20
C ASP A 513 21.14 -17.74 -9.86
N ASN A 514 21.56 -16.68 -10.57
CA ASN A 514 20.73 -15.69 -11.29
C ASN A 514 20.18 -14.56 -10.40
N ALA A 515 19.40 -13.63 -10.96
CA ALA A 515 19.07 -12.36 -10.30
C ALA A 515 17.80 -12.49 -9.46
N ASP A 516 17.96 -12.52 -8.15
CA ASP A 516 16.92 -12.88 -7.20
C ASP A 516 16.38 -11.69 -6.40
N VAL A 517 15.18 -11.86 -5.84
CA VAL A 517 14.59 -10.92 -4.88
C VAL A 517 14.21 -11.67 -3.62
N LEU A 518 14.84 -11.31 -2.49
CA LEU A 518 14.64 -11.90 -1.18
C LEU A 518 14.07 -10.85 -0.22
N GLU A 519 12.97 -11.17 0.47
CA GLU A 519 12.35 -10.33 1.49
C GLU A 519 12.13 -11.15 2.78
N GLY A 520 12.84 -10.81 3.88
CA GLY A 520 12.69 -11.48 5.18
C GLY A 520 11.37 -11.15 5.87
N GLN A 521 11.07 -9.85 5.93
CA GLN A 521 9.90 -9.21 6.54
C GLN A 521 9.99 -9.02 8.05
N SER A 522 9.68 -9.99 8.90
CA SER A 522 9.68 -9.74 10.34
C SER A 522 10.26 -10.91 11.11
N GLY A 523 11.34 -10.66 11.83
CA GLY A 523 12.08 -11.68 12.57
C GLY A 523 13.57 -11.45 12.41
N ASP A 524 14.42 -12.21 13.12
CA ASP A 524 15.86 -12.09 12.90
C ASP A 524 16.24 -13.03 11.71
N ASP A 525 16.28 -12.48 10.49
CA ASP A 525 16.35 -13.23 9.23
C ASP A 525 17.79 -13.40 8.70
N ILE A 526 17.99 -14.43 7.86
CA ILE A 526 19.23 -14.63 7.08
C ILE A 526 18.90 -14.72 5.60
N LEU A 527 19.38 -13.77 4.83
CA LEU A 527 19.21 -13.68 3.38
C LEU A 527 20.57 -13.84 2.69
N ASP A 528 20.65 -14.74 1.72
CA ASP A 528 21.83 -15.03 0.91
C ASP A 528 21.43 -14.97 -0.58
N GLY A 529 21.89 -13.93 -1.29
CA GLY A 529 21.60 -13.68 -2.71
C GLY A 529 22.24 -14.75 -3.59
N GLY A 530 23.56 -14.84 -3.54
CA GLY A 530 24.32 -15.93 -4.13
C GLY A 530 25.12 -15.46 -5.34
N LYS A 531 24.72 -15.85 -6.56
CA LYS A 531 25.35 -15.30 -7.76
C LYS A 531 24.32 -14.59 -8.60
N GLY A 532 24.45 -13.29 -8.76
CA GLY A 532 23.44 -12.56 -9.50
C GLY A 532 23.48 -11.10 -9.16
N ASN A 533 22.63 -10.33 -9.82
CA ASN A 533 22.39 -8.97 -9.36
C ASN A 533 21.13 -9.02 -8.51
N ASP A 534 21.31 -9.18 -7.20
CA ASP A 534 20.27 -9.56 -6.28
C ASP A 534 19.71 -8.35 -5.53
N ILE A 535 18.47 -8.49 -5.06
CA ILE A 535 17.82 -7.50 -4.20
C ILE A 535 17.43 -8.20 -2.89
N LEU A 536 18.07 -7.80 -1.79
CA LEU A 536 17.81 -8.37 -0.47
C LEU A 536 17.21 -7.29 0.44
N LYS A 537 16.11 -7.62 1.12
CA LYS A 537 15.49 -6.76 2.14
C LYS A 537 15.29 -7.54 3.43
N GLY A 538 15.93 -7.10 4.51
CA GLY A 538 15.82 -7.70 5.84
C GLY A 538 14.40 -7.54 6.37
N GLY A 539 14.04 -6.30 6.70
CA GLY A 539 12.70 -5.95 7.16
C GLY A 539 12.75 -5.42 8.59
N ASP A 540 11.81 -5.83 9.43
CA ASP A 540 11.86 -5.55 10.86
C ASP A 540 12.78 -6.59 11.54
N ASN A 541 13.48 -6.19 12.61
CA ASN A 541 14.37 -6.99 13.47
C ASN A 541 15.81 -7.11 12.94
N ASN A 542 16.68 -7.91 13.59
CA ASN A 542 18.13 -7.86 13.29
C ASN A 542 18.49 -8.92 12.26
N ASP A 543 18.85 -8.48 11.06
CA ASP A 543 19.00 -9.32 9.90
C ASP A 543 20.45 -9.47 9.45
N ILE A 544 20.71 -10.55 8.71
CA ILE A 544 21.99 -10.80 8.03
C ILE A 544 21.74 -10.93 6.53
N LEU A 545 22.27 -9.99 5.76
CA LEU A 545 22.15 -9.96 4.30
C LEU A 545 23.52 -10.18 3.65
N LEU A 546 23.61 -11.13 2.73
CA LEU A 546 24.82 -11.50 2.01
C LEU A 546 24.56 -11.44 0.50
N GLY A 547 25.14 -10.47 -0.21
CA GLY A 547 25.02 -10.34 -1.68
C GLY A 547 25.84 -11.40 -2.43
N HIS A 548 27.12 -11.50 -2.08
CA HIS A 548 28.15 -12.38 -2.67
C HIS A 548 28.67 -11.92 -4.03
N GLU A 549 28.40 -12.61 -5.14
CA GLU A 549 29.01 -12.29 -6.44
C GLU A 549 28.05 -11.42 -7.27
N ASN A 550 28.58 -10.38 -7.92
CA ASN A 550 27.90 -9.41 -8.80
C ASN A 550 27.29 -8.20 -8.08
N ASP A 551 26.60 -7.32 -8.83
CA ASP A 551 26.22 -5.99 -8.32
C ASP A 551 24.87 -6.10 -7.59
N ASP A 552 24.88 -5.98 -6.26
CA ASP A 552 23.73 -6.24 -5.39
C ASP A 552 23.15 -4.98 -4.72
N ASP A 553 21.84 -5.02 -4.45
CA ASP A 553 21.14 -4.00 -3.64
C ASP A 553 20.65 -4.63 -2.31
N LEU A 554 21.24 -4.24 -1.20
CA LEU A 554 20.93 -4.74 0.15
C LEU A 554 20.29 -3.64 1.01
N TYR A 555 19.15 -3.95 1.63
CA TYR A 555 18.41 -3.04 2.52
C TYR A 555 18.17 -3.74 3.87
N GLY A 556 18.75 -3.24 4.96
CA GLY A 556 18.52 -3.75 6.32
C GLY A 556 17.11 -3.44 6.82
N ASP A 557 16.62 -2.25 6.49
CA ASP A 557 15.33 -1.69 6.91
C ASP A 557 15.31 -1.29 8.40
N ALA A 558 14.78 -2.08 9.34
CA ALA A 558 14.63 -1.65 10.73
C ALA A 558 15.19 -2.70 11.70
N GLY A 559 16.37 -2.49 12.27
CA GLY A 559 17.10 -3.58 12.88
C GLY A 559 18.37 -3.16 13.60
N ASN A 560 19.26 -4.12 13.85
CA ASN A 560 20.68 -3.82 13.97
C ASN A 560 21.33 -4.83 13.04
N ASP A 561 21.43 -4.44 11.79
CA ASP A 561 21.58 -5.35 10.67
C ASP A 561 23.05 -5.53 10.32
N THR A 562 23.35 -6.65 9.66
CA THR A 562 24.66 -6.92 9.10
C THR A 562 24.52 -7.14 7.61
N LEU A 563 25.02 -6.18 6.82
CA LEU A 563 24.97 -6.23 5.35
C LEU A 563 26.39 -6.47 4.81
N VAL A 564 26.52 -7.45 3.92
CA VAL A 564 27.78 -7.76 3.23
C VAL A 564 27.51 -7.77 1.73
N GLY A 565 28.06 -6.80 1.00
CA GLY A 565 27.94 -6.70 -0.47
C GLY A 565 28.63 -7.88 -1.14
N GLY A 566 29.96 -7.90 -1.15
CA GLY A 566 30.73 -9.05 -1.61
C GLY A 566 31.73 -8.66 -2.70
N GLU A 567 31.69 -9.34 -3.85
CA GLU A 567 32.42 -8.95 -5.06
C GLU A 567 31.46 -8.26 -6.04
N GLY A 568 31.55 -6.95 -6.21
CA GLY A 568 30.62 -6.27 -7.12
C GLY A 568 30.50 -4.79 -6.81
N THR A 569 29.82 -4.03 -7.68
CA THR A 569 29.42 -2.67 -7.34
C THR A 569 28.10 -2.72 -6.60
N ASP A 570 28.17 -2.64 -5.28
CA ASP A 570 27.03 -2.88 -4.40
C ASP A 570 26.45 -1.59 -3.84
N THR A 571 25.15 -1.63 -3.53
CA THR A 571 24.44 -0.60 -2.78
C THR A 571 23.91 -1.20 -1.49
N LEU A 572 24.37 -0.71 -0.35
CA LEU A 572 23.96 -1.13 0.98
C LEU A 572 23.29 0.04 1.71
N ASP A 573 22.11 -0.21 2.28
CA ASP A 573 21.34 0.74 3.09
C ASP A 573 20.97 0.06 4.41
N GLY A 574 21.52 0.52 5.53
CA GLY A 574 21.28 -0.05 6.88
C GLY A 574 19.84 0.20 7.32
N GLY A 575 19.45 1.48 7.36
CA GLY A 575 18.08 1.89 7.67
C GLY A 575 17.96 2.42 9.09
N GLU A 576 17.04 1.91 9.89
CA GLU A 576 16.90 2.27 11.31
C GLU A 576 17.65 1.29 12.21
N GLY A 577 18.50 1.81 13.09
CA GLY A 577 19.19 1.11 14.17
C GLY A 577 20.70 1.09 13.95
N ASN A 578 21.44 0.25 14.68
CA ASN A 578 22.92 0.32 14.66
C ASN A 578 23.48 -0.81 13.78
N ASP A 579 23.84 -0.46 12.57
CA ASP A 579 24.10 -1.42 11.51
C ASP A 579 25.60 -1.59 11.23
N ASP A 580 25.99 -2.78 10.80
CA ASP A 580 27.34 -3.09 10.34
C ASP A 580 27.30 -3.38 8.82
N LEU A 581 27.80 -2.43 8.01
CA LEU A 581 27.80 -2.50 6.54
C LEU A 581 29.22 -2.75 6.00
N TYR A 582 29.38 -3.81 5.20
CA TYR A 582 30.64 -4.17 4.57
C TYR A 582 30.48 -4.19 3.04
N ALA A 583 31.22 -3.33 2.34
CA ALA A 583 31.25 -3.32 0.88
C ALA A 583 31.71 -4.67 0.29
N GLY A 584 32.65 -5.34 0.96
CA GLY A 584 33.11 -6.69 0.60
C GLY A 584 33.17 -7.63 1.79
N ASP A 585 33.75 -8.82 1.58
CA ASP A 585 33.87 -9.84 2.63
C ASP A 585 34.56 -9.30 3.91
N PRO A 586 34.03 -9.55 5.12
CA PRO A 586 34.63 -9.08 6.36
C PRO A 586 36.10 -9.50 6.53
N GLY A 587 36.99 -8.52 6.49
CA GLY A 587 38.44 -8.70 6.60
C GLY A 587 39.17 -8.95 5.27
N ASP A 588 38.46 -8.95 4.15
CA ASP A 588 39.02 -8.77 2.82
C ASP A 588 38.96 -7.29 2.45
N SER A 589 40.10 -6.69 2.16
CA SER A 589 40.22 -5.29 1.72
C SER A 589 40.68 -5.20 0.26
N SER A 590 40.50 -6.28 -0.51
CA SER A 590 41.03 -6.39 -1.87
C SER A 590 39.99 -6.28 -2.98
N ASP A 591 38.69 -6.31 -2.65
CA ASP A 591 37.68 -5.87 -3.60
C ASP A 591 37.94 -4.40 -3.92
N SER A 592 37.94 -4.08 -5.22
CA SER A 592 38.30 -2.77 -5.79
C SER A 592 37.16 -2.16 -6.62
N SER A 593 35.97 -2.69 -6.41
CA SER A 593 34.70 -2.21 -6.94
C SER A 593 34.38 -0.80 -6.44
N VAL A 594 33.24 -0.27 -6.84
CA VAL A 594 32.79 1.08 -6.42
C VAL A 594 31.45 0.88 -5.76
N ASN A 595 31.39 1.12 -4.46
CA ASN A 595 30.23 0.79 -3.63
C ASN A 595 29.57 2.04 -3.07
N LYS A 596 28.32 1.88 -2.64
CA LYS A 596 27.57 2.91 -1.91
C LYS A 596 27.02 2.32 -0.63
N LEU A 597 27.41 2.90 0.49
CA LEU A 597 26.97 2.48 1.81
C LEU A 597 26.26 3.66 2.48
N ASN A 598 25.05 3.43 2.97
CA ASN A 598 24.29 4.37 3.77
C ASN A 598 23.93 3.71 5.11
N GLY A 599 24.39 4.27 6.24
CA GLY A 599 24.07 3.76 7.58
C GLY A 599 22.60 4.01 7.91
N GLY A 600 22.18 5.26 7.77
CA GLY A 600 20.79 5.66 8.03
C GLY A 600 20.67 6.29 9.40
N ALA A 601 19.98 5.62 10.32
CA ALA A 601 19.66 6.16 11.63
C ALA A 601 20.08 5.24 12.78
N GLY A 602 21.20 5.52 13.41
CA GLY A 602 21.71 4.86 14.60
C GLY A 602 23.22 5.04 14.67
N ASP A 603 23.90 4.34 15.58
CA ASP A 603 25.36 4.40 15.65
C ASP A 603 25.96 3.31 14.73
N ASP A 604 26.17 3.64 13.45
CA ASP A 604 26.49 2.69 12.39
C ASP A 604 27.99 2.48 12.17
N LYS A 605 28.36 1.34 11.55
CA LYS A 605 29.73 1.09 11.07
C LYS A 605 29.75 0.71 9.60
N LEU A 606 30.46 1.51 8.80
CA LEU A 606 30.56 1.34 7.36
C LEU A 606 32.02 1.07 6.96
N TYR A 607 32.24 0.01 6.18
CA TYR A 607 33.55 -0.42 5.69
C TYR A 607 33.55 -0.47 4.15
N GLY A 608 34.25 0.46 3.49
CA GLY A 608 34.30 0.63 2.03
C GLY A 608 35.20 -0.36 1.26
N ALA A 609 36.08 -1.09 1.95
CA ALA A 609 37.07 -2.00 1.36
C ALA A 609 38.12 -1.30 0.47
N ALA A 610 38.33 -1.69 -0.79
CA ALA A 610 39.10 -0.87 -1.72
C ALA A 610 38.19 -0.43 -2.86
N GLY A 611 38.52 0.67 -3.54
CA GLY A 611 37.58 1.21 -4.51
C GLY A 611 37.58 2.72 -4.66
N GLN A 612 36.44 3.25 -5.09
CA GLN A 612 36.14 4.67 -4.98
C GLN A 612 34.75 4.75 -4.38
N ASP A 613 34.69 4.60 -3.07
CA ASP A 613 33.45 4.29 -2.38
C ASP A 613 32.78 5.56 -1.84
N LEU A 614 31.45 5.50 -1.74
CA LEU A 614 30.63 6.53 -1.14
C LEU A 614 30.04 5.98 0.16
N LEU A 615 30.41 6.57 1.29
CA LEU A 615 29.93 6.19 2.61
C LEU A 615 29.18 7.38 3.24
N GLU A 616 27.93 7.16 3.61
CA GLU A 616 27.07 8.13 4.30
C GLU A 616 26.63 7.53 5.65
N GLY A 617 27.02 8.13 6.78
CA GLY A 617 26.64 7.67 8.13
C GLY A 617 25.17 7.93 8.41
N GLY A 618 24.77 9.20 8.38
CA GLY A 618 23.38 9.61 8.52
C GLY A 618 23.14 10.31 9.85
N THR A 619 22.33 9.73 10.74
CA THR A 619 22.12 10.28 12.08
C THR A 619 22.61 9.30 13.13
N GLY A 620 23.38 9.77 14.10
CA GLY A 620 23.93 8.95 15.18
C GLY A 620 25.45 9.06 15.19
N ASN A 621 26.14 8.32 16.05
CA ASN A 621 27.60 8.44 16.17
C ASN A 621 28.26 7.34 15.33
N ASP A 622 28.55 7.68 14.08
CA ASP A 622 28.92 6.69 13.08
C ASP A 622 30.43 6.46 12.98
N ILE A 623 30.82 5.29 12.50
CA ILE A 623 32.20 4.95 12.18
C ILE A 623 32.30 4.60 10.70
N LEU A 624 32.95 5.46 9.92
CA LEU A 624 33.14 5.27 8.48
C LEU A 624 34.62 5.00 8.18
N ILE A 625 34.89 3.92 7.43
CA ILE A 625 36.23 3.47 7.05
C ILE A 625 36.24 3.29 5.54
N GLY A 626 36.85 4.22 4.80
CA GLY A 626 36.91 4.20 3.32
C GLY A 626 37.73 3.02 2.81
N GLY A 627 38.99 2.96 3.24
CA GLY A 627 39.92 1.88 2.92
C GLY A 627 40.90 2.29 1.81
N ASP A 628 41.21 1.39 0.87
CA ASP A 628 42.18 1.71 -0.20
C ASP A 628 41.42 2.32 -1.40
N GLY A 629 41.41 3.65 -1.54
CA GLY A 629 40.54 4.21 -2.57
C GLY A 629 40.57 5.72 -2.65
N ALA A 630 39.82 6.27 -3.62
CA ALA A 630 39.54 7.69 -3.65
C ALA A 630 38.08 7.87 -3.23
N ASP A 631 37.88 7.92 -1.92
CA ASP A 631 36.59 7.72 -1.26
C ASP A 631 35.98 9.05 -0.81
N GLU A 632 34.64 9.06 -0.75
CA GLU A 632 33.85 10.16 -0.22
C GLU A 632 33.10 9.69 1.02
N LEU A 633 33.43 10.26 2.19
CA LEU A 633 32.85 9.91 3.49
C LEU A 633 32.08 11.11 4.05
N PHE A 634 30.84 10.88 4.46
CA PHE A 634 29.95 11.86 5.07
C PHE A 634 29.45 11.32 6.42
N GLY A 635 29.83 11.95 7.54
CA GLY A 635 29.36 11.55 8.88
C GLY A 635 27.87 11.81 9.03
N GLY A 636 27.47 13.08 9.02
CA GLY A 636 26.07 13.48 9.07
C GLY A 636 25.75 14.27 10.33
N GLU A 637 24.78 13.78 11.11
CA GLU A 637 24.40 14.37 12.40
C GLU A 637 24.97 13.54 13.56
N ASN A 638 25.45 14.22 14.62
CA ASN A 638 26.09 13.68 15.83
C ASN A 638 27.60 13.42 15.68
N ASP A 639 28.22 12.86 16.72
CA ASP A 639 29.68 12.89 16.86
C ASP A 639 30.30 11.71 16.08
N ASP A 640 30.75 11.95 14.86
CA ASP A 640 31.17 10.90 13.94
C ASP A 640 32.68 10.61 13.95
N THR A 641 33.07 9.42 13.49
CA THR A 641 34.48 9.04 13.31
C THR A 641 34.75 8.56 11.89
N LEU A 642 35.51 9.34 11.12
CA LEU A 642 35.82 9.07 9.71
C LEU A 642 37.30 8.75 9.52
N TYR A 643 37.58 7.62 8.88
CA TYR A 643 38.91 7.18 8.47
C TYR A 643 38.97 7.04 6.96
N ALA A 644 39.85 7.80 6.30
CA ALA A 644 40.09 7.65 4.86
C ALA A 644 40.60 6.24 4.51
N GLY A 645 41.54 5.72 5.29
CA GLY A 645 42.14 4.40 5.13
C GLY A 645 41.59 3.37 6.12
N THR A 646 42.48 2.73 6.89
CA THR A 646 42.09 1.77 7.94
C THR A 646 41.76 2.48 9.27
N GLU A 647 41.15 1.75 10.23
CA GLU A 647 40.94 2.25 11.61
C GLU A 647 42.23 2.70 12.34
N SER A 648 43.40 2.42 11.77
CA SER A 648 44.67 2.83 12.33
C SER A 648 44.96 4.31 12.04
N THR A 649 44.97 5.12 13.10
CA THR A 649 45.41 6.54 13.11
C THR A 649 46.87 6.79 12.67
N THR A 650 47.61 5.74 12.31
CA THR A 650 49.01 5.83 11.86
C THR A 650 49.27 5.07 10.57
N ASP A 651 48.24 4.43 10.01
CA ASP A 651 48.34 3.72 8.76
C ASP A 651 48.05 4.68 7.61
N ASN A 652 49.07 4.88 6.78
CA ASN A 652 49.05 5.78 5.63
C ASN A 652 49.38 4.96 4.36
N SER A 653 48.86 3.73 4.30
CA SER A 653 49.04 2.81 3.16
C SER A 653 48.31 3.32 1.93
N ASP A 654 47.11 3.85 2.13
CA ASP A 654 46.39 4.56 1.10
C ASP A 654 47.14 5.84 0.71
N THR A 655 47.19 6.13 -0.58
CA THR A 655 47.84 7.31 -1.13
C THR A 655 46.97 8.07 -2.13
N THR A 656 45.73 7.63 -2.33
CA THR A 656 44.73 8.34 -3.13
C THR A 656 44.17 9.54 -2.37
N ALA A 657 43.37 10.36 -3.04
CA ALA A 657 42.87 11.61 -2.47
C ALA A 657 41.42 11.40 -2.06
N ASN A 658 41.16 11.50 -0.76
CA ASN A 658 39.87 11.24 -0.15
C ASN A 658 39.17 12.55 0.26
N GLN A 659 37.86 12.51 0.39
CA GLN A 659 37.05 13.60 0.91
C GLN A 659 36.29 13.14 2.14
N LEU A 660 36.59 13.75 3.30
CA LEU A 660 35.94 13.47 4.57
C LEU A 660 35.15 14.71 5.01
N ILE A 661 33.87 14.54 5.29
CA ILE A 661 32.97 15.59 5.78
C ILE A 661 32.31 15.09 7.06
N GLY A 662 32.60 15.72 8.20
CA GLY A 662 32.02 15.36 9.51
C GLY A 662 30.53 15.67 9.53
N GLY A 663 30.15 16.94 9.43
CA GLY A 663 28.75 17.35 9.37
C GLY A 663 28.38 18.22 10.55
N THR A 664 27.49 17.76 11.43
CA THR A 664 27.18 18.44 12.68
C THR A 664 27.49 17.53 13.85
N GLY A 665 28.21 17.99 14.86
CA GLY A 665 28.69 17.14 15.95
C GLY A 665 30.16 17.42 16.23
N ASN A 666 30.75 16.72 17.19
CA ASN A 666 32.17 16.83 17.45
C ASN A 666 32.90 15.70 16.74
N ASP A 667 33.26 15.93 15.49
CA ASP A 667 33.67 14.85 14.61
C ASP A 667 35.16 14.55 14.72
N THR A 668 35.54 13.30 14.48
CA THR A 668 36.94 12.87 14.40
C THR A 668 37.27 12.42 12.99
N LEU A 669 38.05 13.21 12.26
CA LEU A 669 38.43 12.93 10.88
C LEU A 669 39.93 12.60 10.80
N ASN A 670 40.26 11.50 10.14
CA ASN A 670 41.64 11.12 9.85
C ASN A 670 41.87 10.88 8.35
N GLY A 671 42.68 11.76 7.74
CA GLY A 671 43.02 11.69 6.32
C GLY A 671 43.93 10.53 5.93
N GLY A 672 44.58 9.85 6.88
CA GLY A 672 45.44 8.70 6.56
C GLY A 672 46.65 9.10 5.70
N GLY A 673 46.84 8.46 4.55
CA GLY A 673 47.78 8.94 3.54
C GLY A 673 47.01 9.41 2.32
N GLY A 674 47.52 10.41 1.59
CA GLY A 674 46.74 10.88 0.45
C GLY A 674 47.00 12.31 0.05
N GLN A 675 46.02 12.96 -0.57
CA GLN A 675 45.97 14.43 -0.64
C GLN A 675 44.55 14.83 -0.33
N ASP A 676 44.24 14.80 0.96
CA ASP A 676 42.86 14.67 1.40
C ASP A 676 42.22 16.02 1.72
N LEU A 677 40.91 16.07 1.58
CA LEU A 677 40.06 17.19 1.98
C LEU A 677 39.28 16.79 3.23
N LEU A 678 39.60 17.42 4.36
CA LEU A 678 38.90 17.21 5.63
C LEU A 678 38.08 18.44 5.99
N LEU A 679 36.78 18.26 6.11
CA LEU A 679 35.80 19.28 6.49
C LEU A 679 35.11 18.83 7.78
N GLY A 680 35.40 19.45 8.92
CA GLY A 680 34.76 19.12 10.20
C GLY A 680 33.26 19.42 10.17
N GLY A 681 32.89 20.69 9.95
CA GLY A 681 31.51 21.11 9.87
C GLY A 681 31.13 21.97 11.08
N ASP A 682 30.01 21.68 11.72
CA ASP A 682 29.54 22.36 12.93
C ASP A 682 29.86 21.53 14.17
N GLY A 683 30.57 22.09 15.16
CA GLY A 683 30.90 21.44 16.43
C GLY A 683 32.41 21.45 16.69
N ASP A 684 32.86 20.86 17.80
CA ASP A 684 34.27 20.93 18.22
C ASP A 684 35.07 19.75 17.63
N ASP A 685 35.49 19.90 16.37
CA ASP A 685 36.02 18.78 15.60
C ASP A 685 37.50 18.46 15.89
N THR A 686 37.91 17.24 15.60
CA THR A 686 39.31 16.78 15.63
C THR A 686 39.73 16.30 14.25
N LEU A 687 40.60 17.07 13.57
CA LEU A 687 41.09 16.77 12.23
C LEU A 687 42.57 16.36 12.27
N SER A 688 42.87 15.13 11.83
CA SER A 688 44.23 14.59 11.71
C SER A 688 44.69 14.59 10.26
N SER A 689 45.78 15.31 9.99
CA SER A 689 46.30 15.49 8.62
C SER A 689 46.80 14.19 8.01
N GLY A 690 47.44 13.32 8.79
CA GLY A 690 48.03 12.11 8.23
C GLY A 690 49.30 12.41 7.43
N ALA A 691 49.53 11.77 6.27
CA ALA A 691 50.72 11.98 5.45
C ALA A 691 50.41 12.56 4.06
N ARG A 692 51.20 13.61 3.73
CA ARG A 692 51.35 14.37 2.47
C ARG A 692 50.74 15.76 2.62
N ASP A 693 50.03 16.28 1.62
CA ASP A 693 49.63 17.68 1.57
C ASP A 693 48.11 17.74 1.70
N GLU A 694 47.60 18.01 2.91
CA GLU A 694 46.16 18.01 3.19
C GLU A 694 45.53 19.41 3.21
N VAL A 695 44.22 19.46 2.96
CA VAL A 695 43.39 20.66 3.15
C VAL A 695 42.38 20.39 4.26
N MET A 696 42.54 21.09 5.39
CA MET A 696 41.68 20.94 6.56
C MET A 696 40.87 22.22 6.83
N LYS A 697 39.58 22.05 7.08
CA LYS A 697 38.66 23.11 7.53
C LYS A 697 37.82 22.56 8.67
N GLY A 698 38.02 23.07 9.88
CA GLY A 698 37.24 22.67 11.05
C GLY A 698 35.80 23.16 10.91
N GLY A 699 35.58 24.46 10.69
CA GLY A 699 34.24 24.97 10.37
C GLY A 699 33.70 25.82 11.51
N ILE A 700 32.51 25.54 12.03
CA ILE A 700 31.91 26.26 13.14
C ILE A 700 32.18 25.52 14.46
N GLY A 701 33.18 25.97 15.20
CA GLY A 701 33.44 25.40 16.52
C GLY A 701 34.84 25.67 17.04
N SER A 702 35.25 24.90 18.04
CA SER A 702 36.55 24.96 18.70
C SER A 702 37.45 23.79 18.26
N ASP A 703 37.92 23.84 17.03
CA ASP A 703 38.48 22.66 16.36
C ASP A 703 39.93 22.36 16.76
N THR A 704 40.28 21.08 16.78
CA THR A 704 41.61 20.57 17.11
C THR A 704 42.26 19.96 15.86
N TYR A 705 43.33 20.59 15.37
CA TYR A 705 44.12 20.09 14.25
C TYR A 705 45.31 19.30 14.78
N LEU A 706 45.34 17.99 14.52
CA LEU A 706 46.40 17.08 14.93
C LEU A 706 47.45 16.94 13.82
N TYR A 707 48.71 17.23 14.16
CA TYR A 707 49.86 17.12 13.26
C TYR A 707 50.92 16.18 13.88
N ALA A 708 51.24 15.08 13.19
CA ALA A 708 52.04 13.98 13.72
C ALA A 708 53.56 14.19 13.55
N GLY A 709 54.02 15.04 12.62
CA GLY A 709 55.42 15.46 12.51
C GLY A 709 56.04 15.35 11.11
N ALA A 710 57.30 14.89 11.04
CA ALA A 710 58.21 15.13 9.90
C ALA A 710 57.90 14.34 8.61
N SER A 711 56.74 13.69 8.51
CA SER A 711 56.24 12.91 7.36
C SER A 711 55.03 13.53 6.66
N ASP A 712 54.48 14.62 7.20
CA ASP A 712 53.12 15.11 6.93
C ASP A 712 53.19 16.34 5.98
N GLY A 713 53.86 16.17 4.83
CA GLY A 713 54.02 17.14 3.73
C GLY A 713 53.75 18.64 4.00
N TYR A 714 52.93 19.27 3.15
CA TYR A 714 52.63 20.70 3.09
C TYR A 714 51.15 21.03 3.34
N ASP A 715 50.71 20.91 4.58
CA ASP A 715 49.28 21.06 4.91
C ASP A 715 48.80 22.51 4.94
N SER A 716 47.51 22.68 4.65
CA SER A 716 46.80 23.96 4.68
C SER A 716 45.59 23.89 5.59
N ILE A 717 45.58 24.70 6.65
CA ILE A 717 44.38 24.94 7.48
C ILE A 717 43.68 26.22 7.01
N GLU A 718 42.37 26.10 6.78
CA GLU A 718 41.45 27.22 6.59
C GLU A 718 40.38 27.17 7.69
N ASP A 719 40.74 27.69 8.87
CA ASP A 719 39.86 27.78 10.03
C ASP A 719 39.45 29.23 10.28
N ARG A 720 38.42 29.69 9.57
CA ARG A 720 37.85 31.01 9.86
C ARG A 720 36.39 31.10 9.46
N ALA A 721 35.51 30.98 10.45
CA ALA A 721 34.15 31.50 10.37
C ALA A 721 34.16 33.04 10.45
N GLU A 722 33.52 33.73 9.52
CA GLU A 722 33.43 35.19 9.50
C GLU A 722 32.61 35.70 10.71
N GLY A 723 33.31 36.09 11.78
CA GLY A 723 32.72 36.76 12.95
C GLY A 723 33.06 36.18 14.32
N LYS A 724 33.85 35.10 14.43
CA LYS A 724 34.34 34.54 15.70
C LYS A 724 35.86 34.75 15.86
N GLN A 725 36.33 34.95 17.09
CA GLN A 725 37.61 34.35 17.51
C GLN A 725 37.28 32.88 17.79
N GLN A 726 37.74 31.95 16.96
CA GLN A 726 37.65 30.53 17.24
C GLN A 726 38.86 30.13 18.11
N LEU A 727 38.59 29.55 19.28
CA LEU A 727 39.60 28.93 20.12
C LEU A 727 39.86 27.50 19.65
N GLY A 728 40.14 27.29 18.37
CA GLY A 728 40.75 26.04 17.94
C GLY A 728 42.17 25.89 18.51
N ASN A 729 42.76 24.72 18.34
CA ASN A 729 44.16 24.52 18.70
C ASN A 729 44.87 23.60 17.71
N ILE A 730 46.15 23.87 17.46
CA ILE A 730 47.01 22.97 16.72
C ILE A 730 47.80 22.15 17.73
N ARG A 731 47.69 20.81 17.68
CA ARG A 731 48.55 19.91 18.46
C ARG A 731 49.63 19.33 17.58
N TYR A 732 50.86 19.54 18.01
CA TYR A 732 52.06 19.05 17.34
C TYR A 732 52.77 18.03 18.24
N ALA A 733 52.95 16.80 17.77
CA ALA A 733 53.62 15.72 18.52
C ALA A 733 53.10 15.57 19.97
N GLY A 734 51.79 15.77 20.17
CA GLY A 734 51.10 15.70 21.47
C GLY A 734 51.17 16.97 22.32
N ALA A 735 51.80 18.05 21.86
CA ALA A 735 51.85 19.35 22.55
C ALA A 735 51.03 20.41 21.80
N THR A 736 50.20 21.17 22.52
CA THR A 736 49.46 22.31 21.95
C THR A 736 50.42 23.45 21.62
N LEU A 737 50.41 23.90 20.37
CA LEU A 737 51.18 25.06 19.95
C LEU A 737 50.56 26.35 20.53
N SER A 738 51.40 27.23 21.07
CA SER A 738 50.94 28.51 21.66
C SER A 738 51.60 29.75 21.04
N GLY A 739 52.37 29.59 19.97
CA GLY A 739 53.14 30.67 19.32
C GLY A 739 54.54 30.88 19.91
N GLY A 740 55.22 31.95 19.45
CA GLY A 740 56.64 32.21 19.74
C GLY A 740 56.96 33.69 19.94
N THR A 741 58.23 33.98 20.27
CA THR A 741 58.71 35.36 20.45
C THR A 741 59.72 35.76 19.37
N ARG A 742 59.77 37.05 19.02
CA ARG A 742 60.82 37.61 18.15
C ARG A 742 61.48 38.86 18.74
N PRO A 743 62.75 39.15 18.38
CA PRO A 743 63.37 40.45 18.62
C PRO A 743 62.69 41.56 17.81
N LYS A 744 62.49 42.74 18.42
CA LYS A 744 61.80 43.91 17.84
C LYS A 744 62.37 44.42 16.50
N ASP A 745 63.65 44.16 16.25
CA ASP A 745 64.39 44.71 15.11
C ASP A 745 64.41 43.75 13.90
N ASP A 746 63.79 42.57 14.01
CA ASP A 746 63.72 41.60 12.93
C ASP A 746 62.59 41.92 11.95
N THR A 747 62.95 42.38 10.75
CA THR A 747 62.00 42.77 9.69
C THR A 747 61.41 41.59 8.93
N ASN A 748 61.81 40.35 9.22
CA ASN A 748 61.45 39.17 8.42
C ASN A 748 60.14 38.50 8.86
N TYR A 749 59.42 39.05 9.84
CA TYR A 749 58.20 38.46 10.40
C TYR A 749 58.35 36.98 10.79
N GLN A 750 59.40 36.65 11.55
CA GLN A 750 59.66 35.31 12.05
C GLN A 750 59.76 35.27 13.58
N TRP A 751 59.03 34.35 14.22
CA TRP A 751 59.04 34.08 15.66
C TRP A 751 59.49 32.65 15.92
N LYS A 752 60.09 32.41 17.09
CA LYS A 752 60.50 31.07 17.52
C LYS A 752 60.03 30.80 18.94
N ASN A 753 59.58 29.58 19.18
CA ASN A 753 59.34 29.10 20.54
C ASN A 753 60.59 28.38 21.09
N ASP A 754 60.55 28.05 22.38
CA ASP A 754 61.66 27.38 23.07
C ASP A 754 61.89 25.94 22.55
N ASP A 755 60.89 25.35 21.89
CA ASP A 755 60.93 24.02 21.29
C ASP A 755 61.52 24.00 19.87
N GLY A 756 61.94 25.15 19.34
CA GLY A 756 62.61 25.26 18.03
C GLY A 756 61.67 25.34 16.82
N VAL A 757 60.36 25.43 17.02
CA VAL A 757 59.36 25.67 15.97
C VAL A 757 59.47 27.12 15.51
N THR A 758 59.51 27.33 14.19
CA THR A 758 59.58 28.65 13.55
C THR A 758 58.23 29.02 12.95
N TYR A 759 57.67 30.14 13.38
CA TYR A 759 56.45 30.75 12.88
C TYR A 759 56.81 31.93 11.98
N SER A 760 56.34 31.97 10.73
CA SER A 760 56.59 33.06 9.77
C SER A 760 55.29 33.57 9.18
N THR A 761 55.07 34.89 9.11
CA THR A 761 53.85 35.46 8.50
C THR A 761 54.15 36.22 7.21
N SER A 762 53.20 36.25 6.27
CA SER A 762 53.34 37.02 5.01
C SER A 762 53.19 38.54 5.17
N GLY A 763 52.78 39.01 6.36
CA GLY A 763 52.59 40.42 6.73
C GLY A 763 52.53 40.59 8.24
N ASP A 764 52.09 41.76 8.72
CA ASP A 764 51.95 42.05 10.17
C ASP A 764 50.66 41.42 10.73
N PRO A 765 50.73 40.36 11.56
CA PRO A 765 49.57 39.59 11.99
C PRO A 765 48.68 40.33 13.01
N ASP A 766 49.16 41.44 13.58
CA ASP A 766 48.36 42.32 14.46
C ASP A 766 47.52 43.34 13.66
N LYS A 767 47.73 43.47 12.35
CA LYS A 767 47.15 44.55 11.51
C LYS A 767 46.27 44.08 10.36
N GLY A 768 46.07 42.78 10.21
CA GLY A 768 45.22 42.21 9.17
C GLY A 768 45.52 40.74 8.90
N GLU A 769 44.81 40.17 7.94
CA GLU A 769 44.92 38.77 7.56
C GLU A 769 46.27 38.48 6.91
N THR A 770 46.96 37.47 7.43
CA THR A 770 48.25 37.02 6.89
C THR A 770 48.22 35.52 6.64
N THR A 771 49.22 34.99 5.96
CA THR A 771 49.44 33.55 5.88
C THR A 771 50.49 33.22 6.93
N LEU A 772 50.12 32.47 7.96
CA LEU A 772 51.06 31.92 8.93
C LEU A 772 51.65 30.62 8.38
N THR A 773 52.96 30.52 8.40
CA THR A 773 53.72 29.32 8.07
C THR A 773 54.42 28.85 9.33
N ILE A 774 54.10 27.64 9.78
CA ILE A 774 54.73 26.96 10.90
C ILE A 774 55.70 25.92 10.32
N SER A 775 56.97 25.94 10.73
CA SER A 775 58.01 25.07 10.18
C SER A 775 59.05 24.67 11.23
N ASN A 776 59.59 23.45 11.11
CA ASN A 776 60.61 22.91 12.03
C ASN A 776 61.88 22.38 11.31
N GLY A 777 61.99 22.60 10.00
CA GLY A 777 63.13 22.17 9.17
C GLY A 777 62.87 20.95 8.27
N ASN A 778 61.83 20.15 8.52
CA ASN A 778 61.49 18.96 7.71
C ASN A 778 60.01 18.87 7.26
N GLY A 779 59.09 19.66 7.84
CA GLY A 779 57.68 19.80 7.42
C GLY A 779 57.18 21.25 7.53
N ARG A 780 56.05 21.57 6.89
CA ARG A 780 55.52 22.95 6.83
C ARG A 780 53.99 22.96 6.84
N LEU A 781 53.40 23.50 7.91
CA LEU A 781 51.97 23.77 8.03
C LEU A 781 51.67 25.24 7.69
N THR A 782 50.64 25.49 6.90
CA THR A 782 50.20 26.83 6.50
C THR A 782 48.79 27.11 7.01
N VAL A 783 48.63 28.16 7.81
CA VAL A 783 47.31 28.67 8.21
C VAL A 783 47.01 29.91 7.36
N LYS A 784 45.98 29.82 6.52
CA LYS A 784 45.57 30.94 5.65
C LYS A 784 44.70 31.92 6.44
N LYS A 785 44.73 33.20 6.05
CA LYS A 785 43.96 34.31 6.67
C LYS A 785 44.15 34.48 8.20
N PHE A 786 45.31 34.06 8.72
CA PHE A 786 45.71 34.12 10.12
C PHE A 786 45.84 35.55 10.65
N ILE A 787 45.27 35.78 11.84
CA ILE A 787 45.44 36.94 12.70
C ILE A 787 46.04 36.47 14.04
N ASN A 788 46.84 37.32 14.69
CA ASN A 788 47.47 36.97 15.96
C ASN A 788 46.42 36.62 17.04
N GLY A 789 46.47 35.39 17.55
CA GLY A 789 45.52 34.83 18.50
C GLY A 789 44.63 33.71 17.96
N ASP A 790 44.51 33.56 16.65
CA ASP A 790 43.79 32.43 16.03
C ASP A 790 44.44 31.09 16.42
N LEU A 791 43.63 30.04 16.56
CA LEU A 791 44.09 28.67 16.91
C LEU A 791 44.94 28.61 18.21
N GLY A 792 44.75 29.57 19.12
CA GLY A 792 45.55 29.70 20.34
C GLY A 792 47.01 30.14 20.12
N ILE A 793 47.39 30.56 18.90
CA ILE A 793 48.74 30.96 18.55
C ILE A 793 48.98 32.44 18.87
N GLN A 794 49.86 32.71 19.84
CA GLN A 794 50.21 34.07 20.27
C GLN A 794 51.65 34.40 19.86
N LEU A 795 51.82 35.29 18.89
CA LEU A 795 53.10 35.80 18.39
C LEU A 795 53.44 37.12 19.10
N LYS A 796 54.53 37.13 19.88
CA LYS A 796 54.88 38.28 20.74
C LYS A 796 56.23 38.91 20.40
N ASP A 797 56.28 40.23 20.45
CA ASP A 797 57.52 41.02 20.40
C ASP A 797 58.05 41.25 21.82
N LYS A 798 59.36 41.03 22.04
CA LYS A 798 59.98 40.87 23.37
C LYS A 798 59.85 42.05 24.37
N ASP A 799 59.26 43.20 24.00
CA ASP A 799 59.23 44.44 24.81
C ASP A 799 57.85 45.16 24.88
N LYS A 800 56.71 44.47 24.73
CA LYS A 800 55.39 45.05 25.09
C LYS A 800 54.98 44.57 26.50
N GLU A 801 55.01 45.47 27.49
CA GLU A 801 54.42 45.23 28.82
C GLU A 801 52.88 45.25 28.76
N ASP A 802 52.30 44.48 29.68
CA ASP A 802 50.92 44.01 29.77
C ASP A 802 49.83 45.11 29.75
N GLU A 803 48.82 44.93 28.88
CA GLU A 803 47.49 45.54 29.03
C GLU A 803 46.46 44.40 29.16
N PRO A 804 45.62 44.38 30.21
CA PRO A 804 44.70 43.28 30.47
C PRO A 804 43.44 43.38 29.59
N PHE A 805 43.15 42.30 28.87
CA PHE A 805 41.91 42.10 28.13
C PHE A 805 40.74 41.87 29.09
N VAL A 806 39.65 42.62 28.94
CA VAL A 806 38.37 42.46 29.67
C VAL A 806 37.30 42.07 28.66
N PRO A 807 36.65 40.90 28.79
CA PRO A 807 35.60 40.45 27.88
C PRO A 807 34.23 41.02 28.29
N PRO A 808 33.33 41.36 27.34
CA PRO A 808 31.90 41.55 27.63
C PRO A 808 31.07 40.30 27.30
N ASP A 809 30.12 40.04 28.19
CA ASP A 809 29.21 38.89 28.27
C ASP A 809 28.19 38.77 27.12
N ILE A 810 27.73 37.52 27.00
CA ILE A 810 26.91 36.84 25.98
C ILE A 810 25.40 37.11 26.14
N GLU A 811 24.63 37.08 25.04
CA GLU A 811 23.34 36.35 25.00
C GLU A 811 22.84 36.04 23.55
N ARG A 812 22.91 34.73 23.20
CA ARG A 812 21.98 33.83 22.46
C ARG A 812 21.32 34.30 21.13
N SER A 813 21.65 33.72 19.96
CA SER A 813 21.45 32.34 19.40
C SER A 813 20.01 32.02 18.96
N VAL A 814 19.81 31.70 17.66
CA VAL A 814 19.07 30.51 17.19
C VAL A 814 19.50 30.15 15.73
N GLU A 815 19.44 28.86 15.36
CA GLU A 815 20.08 28.04 14.29
C GLU A 815 19.76 28.22 12.79
N ALA A 816 20.53 27.44 12.02
CA ALA A 816 20.51 27.09 10.61
C ALA A 816 19.36 26.14 10.17
N ILE A 817 19.17 26.03 8.84
CA ILE A 817 18.45 24.95 8.12
C ILE A 817 19.19 24.68 6.78
N ASP A 818 19.51 23.40 6.54
CA ASP A 818 19.83 22.60 5.33
C ASP A 818 20.20 23.29 3.97
N PRO A 819 21.40 23.03 3.38
CA PRO A 819 21.82 23.49 2.06
C PRO A 819 21.61 22.51 0.89
N GLY A 820 20.85 21.43 0.99
CA GLY A 820 20.71 20.39 -0.06
C GLY A 820 19.60 20.63 -1.10
N ASN A 821 18.48 21.22 -0.70
CA ASN A 821 17.29 21.27 -1.55
C ASN A 821 17.46 22.25 -2.75
N ARG A 822 17.32 21.75 -3.99
CA ARG A 822 17.46 22.56 -5.23
C ARG A 822 16.35 23.61 -5.40
N ASP A 823 15.15 23.34 -4.90
CA ASP A 823 14.04 24.29 -4.86
C ASP A 823 14.18 25.27 -3.70
N TYR A 824 14.73 24.85 -2.56
CA TYR A 824 15.20 25.73 -1.49
C TYR A 824 16.33 26.65 -1.95
N LYS A 825 17.31 26.17 -2.73
CA LYS A 825 18.35 27.01 -3.35
C LYS A 825 17.77 28.00 -4.37
N ARG A 826 16.75 27.60 -5.13
CA ARG A 826 16.03 28.49 -6.07
C ARG A 826 15.19 29.53 -5.34
N ALA A 827 14.51 29.16 -4.27
CA ALA A 827 13.80 30.07 -3.38
C ALA A 827 14.76 31.03 -2.65
N LYS A 828 15.90 30.53 -2.15
CA LYS A 828 16.99 31.30 -1.53
C LYS A 828 17.68 32.28 -2.48
N THR A 829 17.64 32.03 -3.79
CA THR A 829 18.29 32.88 -4.81
C THR A 829 17.32 33.71 -5.64
N TRP A 830 16.01 33.52 -5.46
CA TRP A 830 15.00 34.39 -6.04
C TRP A 830 14.97 35.70 -5.24
N SER A 831 15.13 36.81 -5.94
CA SER A 831 14.98 38.14 -5.34
C SER A 831 14.09 38.94 -6.27
N ALA A 832 13.01 39.53 -5.76
CA ALA A 832 12.33 40.59 -6.50
C ALA A 832 13.36 41.67 -6.89
N PRO A 833 13.37 42.19 -8.13
CA PRO A 833 14.25 43.31 -8.46
C PRO A 833 13.89 44.45 -7.51
N ARG A 834 14.86 44.84 -6.69
CA ARG A 834 14.80 45.98 -5.79
C ARG A 834 16.11 46.69 -6.01
N ASP A 835 16.06 47.86 -6.66
CA ASP A 835 17.22 48.42 -7.36
C ASP A 835 17.67 49.81 -6.84
N PRO A 836 18.09 49.94 -5.56
CA PRO A 836 18.56 51.21 -5.03
C PRO A 836 19.78 51.77 -5.77
N LEU A 837 19.89 53.10 -5.80
CA LEU A 837 21.05 53.81 -6.32
C LEU A 837 22.16 53.93 -5.26
N VAL A 838 23.34 53.40 -5.60
CA VAL A 838 24.59 53.49 -4.84
C VAL A 838 25.51 54.52 -5.48
N ILE A 839 26.04 55.43 -4.67
CA ILE A 839 26.97 56.49 -5.05
C ILE A 839 28.39 56.06 -4.70
N ASP A 840 29.24 55.96 -5.73
CA ASP A 840 30.67 55.68 -5.59
C ASP A 840 31.40 56.92 -5.04
N LEU A 841 31.80 56.88 -3.77
CA LEU A 841 32.43 58.01 -3.11
C LEU A 841 33.96 57.93 -3.12
N ASP A 842 34.53 56.72 -3.18
CA ASP A 842 35.97 56.49 -3.11
C ASP A 842 36.65 56.36 -4.50
N GLY A 843 35.85 56.29 -5.57
CA GLY A 843 36.29 56.31 -6.96
C GLY A 843 36.71 54.93 -7.50
N ASN A 844 36.34 53.84 -6.83
CA ASN A 844 36.67 52.47 -7.25
C ASN A 844 35.51 51.75 -7.97
N GLY A 845 34.39 52.45 -8.18
CA GLY A 845 33.13 51.91 -8.68
C GLY A 845 32.15 51.60 -7.54
N ALA A 846 30.85 51.68 -7.81
CA ALA A 846 29.83 51.36 -6.81
C ALA A 846 29.92 49.88 -6.41
N ARG A 847 30.08 49.60 -5.11
CA ARG A 847 30.28 48.25 -4.57
C ARG A 847 29.21 47.82 -3.57
N ALA A 848 29.07 46.51 -3.44
CA ALA A 848 28.19 45.85 -2.50
C ALA A 848 28.91 44.75 -1.72
N THR A 849 28.37 44.42 -0.56
CA THR A 849 28.69 43.27 0.27
C THR A 849 27.59 42.21 0.09
N PRO A 850 27.93 40.91 0.11
CA PRO A 850 26.96 39.81 -0.01
C PRO A 850 26.16 39.59 1.28
N THR A 851 25.10 38.78 1.23
CA THR A 851 24.17 38.54 2.36
C THR A 851 24.83 38.02 3.64
N TRP A 852 25.93 37.26 3.54
CA TRP A 852 26.61 36.75 4.72
C TRP A 852 27.19 37.85 5.62
N ALA A 853 27.33 39.09 5.12
CA ALA A 853 27.78 40.24 5.91
C ALA A 853 26.82 40.64 7.05
N GLY A 854 25.59 40.11 7.07
CA GLY A 854 24.72 40.14 8.26
C GLY A 854 23.84 41.39 8.41
N THR A 855 23.68 42.19 7.36
CA THR A 855 22.81 43.38 7.40
C THR A 855 21.35 42.99 7.19
N TYR A 856 20.45 43.51 8.02
CA TYR A 856 19.01 43.26 7.92
C TYR A 856 18.30 44.55 7.60
N PHE A 857 17.53 44.57 6.51
CA PHE A 857 16.72 45.72 6.12
C PHE A 857 15.34 45.27 5.67
N ASP A 858 14.32 46.06 5.98
CA ASP A 858 12.95 45.80 5.57
C ASP A 858 12.72 46.43 4.20
N TYR A 859 12.97 45.64 3.15
CA TYR A 859 12.81 46.13 1.81
C TYR A 859 11.33 46.28 1.43
N ASP A 860 10.38 45.44 1.87
CA ASP A 860 8.95 45.59 1.49
C ASP A 860 8.13 46.49 2.41
N GLY A 861 8.71 46.94 3.52
CA GLY A 861 8.02 47.73 4.51
C GLY A 861 6.93 46.92 5.22
N ASP A 862 7.10 45.60 5.31
CA ASP A 862 6.09 44.70 5.88
C ASP A 862 6.31 44.41 7.38
N GLY A 863 7.33 45.02 7.98
CA GLY A 863 7.67 44.89 9.39
C GLY A 863 8.61 43.73 9.69
N THR A 864 9.09 43.02 8.66
CA THR A 864 10.10 41.95 8.77
C THR A 864 11.36 42.38 8.06
N GLN A 865 12.49 42.42 8.78
CA GLN A 865 13.78 42.69 8.17
C GLN A 865 14.36 41.40 7.60
N THR A 866 14.78 41.44 6.34
CA THR A 866 15.37 40.31 5.64
C THR A 866 16.88 40.49 5.59
N ARG A 867 17.64 39.42 5.86
CA ARG A 867 19.09 39.48 5.72
C ARG A 867 19.47 39.71 4.26
N SER A 868 20.25 40.75 4.01
CA SER A 868 20.47 41.28 2.67
C SER A 868 21.93 41.62 2.45
N GLY A 869 22.37 41.50 1.19
CA GLY A 869 23.58 42.16 0.73
C GLY A 869 23.41 43.67 0.88
N TRP A 870 24.53 44.38 1.07
CA TRP A 870 24.48 45.76 1.49
C TRP A 870 25.48 46.65 0.75
N VAL A 871 25.28 47.97 0.77
CA VAL A 871 26.26 48.90 0.20
C VAL A 871 27.61 48.78 0.92
N ALA A 872 28.73 48.85 0.20
CA ALA A 872 30.05 48.85 0.84
C ALA A 872 30.23 50.11 1.71
N GLN A 873 30.91 49.98 2.86
CA GLN A 873 31.06 51.06 3.87
C GLN A 873 31.64 52.39 3.34
N ASN A 874 32.39 52.35 2.25
CA ASN A 874 32.99 53.56 1.65
C ASN A 874 32.10 54.23 0.60
N ASP A 875 31.02 53.57 0.17
CA ASP A 875 30.01 54.09 -0.76
C ASP A 875 28.75 54.50 0.01
N ALA A 876 27.77 55.10 -0.68
CA ALA A 876 26.54 55.55 -0.04
C ALA A 876 25.28 55.19 -0.82
N LEU A 877 24.19 54.88 -0.13
CA LEU A 877 22.84 54.81 -0.73
C LEU A 877 22.29 56.23 -0.92
N LEU A 878 21.67 56.48 -2.08
CA LEU A 878 20.90 57.70 -2.31
C LEU A 878 19.50 57.55 -1.72
N VAL A 879 19.16 58.43 -0.77
CA VAL A 879 17.95 58.30 0.05
C VAL A 879 17.22 59.63 0.23
N ARG A 880 15.93 59.56 0.59
CA ARG A 880 15.11 60.70 1.02
C ARG A 880 14.10 60.20 2.04
N ASP A 881 14.12 60.81 3.22
CA ASP A 881 13.12 60.61 4.27
C ASP A 881 11.77 61.15 3.77
N ARG A 882 10.85 60.24 3.41
CA ARG A 882 9.56 60.60 2.80
C ARG A 882 8.44 60.63 3.81
N ASN A 883 8.57 59.91 4.93
CA ASN A 883 7.56 59.86 5.98
C ASN A 883 7.81 60.93 7.08
N GLY A 884 8.98 61.57 7.08
CA GLY A 884 9.38 62.65 7.97
C GLY A 884 9.76 62.19 9.37
N ASN A 885 10.09 60.91 9.57
CA ASN A 885 10.40 60.34 10.88
C ASN A 885 11.87 60.50 11.28
N GLY A 886 12.73 60.96 10.37
CA GLY A 886 14.15 61.22 10.61
C GLY A 886 15.07 60.00 10.45
N SER A 887 14.52 58.81 10.18
CA SER A 887 15.24 57.58 9.82
C SER A 887 14.96 57.21 8.36
N ILE A 888 15.76 56.31 7.80
CA ILE A 888 15.51 55.66 6.51
C ILE A 888 15.26 54.19 6.82
N ASP A 889 13.99 53.83 6.95
CA ASP A 889 13.59 52.53 7.48
C ASP A 889 12.65 51.75 6.56
N THR A 890 12.35 52.31 5.38
CA THR A 890 11.56 51.62 4.35
C THR A 890 12.17 51.82 2.97
N GLN A 891 11.93 50.88 2.05
CA GLN A 891 12.43 51.01 0.66
C GLN A 891 11.83 52.21 -0.09
N SER A 892 10.66 52.73 0.30
CA SER A 892 10.07 53.92 -0.33
C SER A 892 10.97 55.17 -0.19
N GLU A 893 11.89 55.14 0.77
CA GLU A 893 12.85 56.19 1.10
C GLU A 893 14.21 55.97 0.43
N LEU A 894 14.42 54.82 -0.21
CA LEU A 894 15.51 54.55 -1.13
C LEU A 894 15.11 54.96 -2.56
N TYR A 895 16.07 55.43 -3.36
CA TYR A 895 15.84 55.70 -4.79
C TYR A 895 15.96 54.41 -5.61
N GLY A 896 14.83 53.85 -6.02
CA GLY A 896 14.69 52.57 -6.75
C GLY A 896 13.32 52.44 -7.46
N ASP A 897 12.96 51.22 -7.85
CA ASP A 897 11.73 50.87 -8.54
C ASP A 897 10.47 50.88 -7.64
N GLN A 898 10.65 50.84 -6.33
CA GLN A 898 9.58 51.07 -5.36
C GLN A 898 9.40 52.56 -4.99
N THR A 899 10.18 53.46 -5.60
CA THR A 899 9.97 54.89 -5.40
C THR A 899 8.72 55.37 -6.15
N LEU A 900 7.80 56.02 -5.43
CA LEU A 900 6.64 56.67 -6.04
C LEU A 900 7.05 57.94 -6.79
N ASN A 901 6.74 58.01 -8.08
CA ASN A 901 6.83 59.26 -8.85
C ASN A 901 5.79 60.28 -8.34
N PRO A 902 5.97 61.58 -8.62
CA PRO A 902 5.00 62.62 -8.25
C PRO A 902 3.56 62.40 -8.76
N ASN A 903 3.37 61.53 -9.76
CA ASN A 903 2.07 61.14 -10.32
C ASN A 903 1.39 59.96 -9.60
N GLY A 904 2.01 59.42 -8.54
CA GLY A 904 1.48 58.31 -7.74
C GLY A 904 1.73 56.91 -8.33
N THR A 905 2.53 56.79 -9.39
CA THR A 905 2.94 55.50 -9.96
C THR A 905 4.36 55.14 -9.56
N LEU A 906 4.64 53.85 -9.34
CA LEU A 906 5.98 53.36 -9.05
C LEU A 906 6.93 53.65 -10.24
N ALA A 907 8.16 54.05 -9.92
CA ALA A 907 9.22 54.28 -10.90
C ALA A 907 9.62 52.96 -11.56
N ARG A 908 10.17 53.04 -12.79
CA ARG A 908 10.62 51.86 -13.52
C ARG A 908 12.02 51.39 -13.13
N SER A 909 12.74 52.20 -12.35
CA SER A 909 14.14 52.03 -11.92
C SER A 909 14.55 53.22 -11.06
N GLY A 910 15.62 53.10 -10.27
CA GLY A 910 16.16 54.22 -9.49
C GLY A 910 16.50 55.47 -10.31
N PHE A 911 17.07 55.33 -11.51
CA PHE A 911 17.33 56.48 -12.39
C PHE A 911 16.06 57.12 -12.97
N ALA A 912 15.00 56.33 -13.16
CA ALA A 912 13.70 56.85 -13.58
C ALA A 912 13.01 57.62 -12.45
N ALA A 913 13.21 57.19 -11.19
CA ALA A 913 12.76 57.93 -10.02
C ALA A 913 13.49 59.28 -9.92
N LEU A 914 14.81 59.30 -10.15
CA LEU A 914 15.58 60.55 -10.26
C LEU A 914 15.07 61.44 -11.40
N ALA A 915 14.85 60.89 -12.60
CA ALA A 915 14.32 61.66 -13.73
C ALA A 915 12.91 62.23 -13.48
N GLY A 916 12.11 61.58 -12.62
CA GLY A 916 10.78 62.05 -12.23
C GLY A 916 10.80 63.26 -11.29
N GLU A 917 11.93 63.52 -10.62
CA GLU A 917 12.12 64.62 -9.68
C GLU A 917 12.83 65.83 -10.33
N ASP A 918 13.24 65.71 -11.60
CA ASP A 918 13.87 66.76 -12.41
C ASP A 918 12.77 67.70 -12.91
N GLY A 919 12.56 68.79 -12.17
CA GLY A 919 11.43 69.69 -12.36
C GLY A 919 11.64 70.67 -13.51
N ASN A 920 12.90 70.91 -13.89
CA ASN A 920 13.25 71.81 -14.99
C ASN A 920 13.55 71.07 -16.32
N HIS A 921 13.63 69.73 -16.26
CA HIS A 921 13.90 68.78 -17.34
C HIS A 921 15.25 68.99 -18.05
N ASP A 922 16.28 69.39 -17.31
CA ASP A 922 17.63 69.59 -17.86
C ASP A 922 18.49 68.31 -17.87
N GLY A 923 17.95 67.20 -17.37
CA GLY A 923 18.59 65.89 -17.32
C GLY A 923 19.47 65.69 -16.09
N ARG A 924 19.34 66.55 -15.08
CA ARG A 924 20.09 66.49 -13.82
C ARG A 924 19.16 66.81 -12.65
N ILE A 925 19.53 66.32 -11.48
CA ILE A 925 18.99 66.78 -10.20
C ILE A 925 20.06 67.64 -9.54
N ASP A 926 19.81 68.94 -9.47
CA ASP A 926 20.72 69.94 -8.88
C ASP A 926 19.96 70.98 -8.04
N ALA A 927 20.66 72.00 -7.52
CA ALA A 927 20.06 73.02 -6.65
C ALA A 927 18.88 73.83 -7.27
N GLN A 928 18.60 73.67 -8.58
CA GLN A 928 17.45 74.23 -9.27
C GLN A 928 16.18 73.37 -9.13
N ASP A 929 16.31 72.13 -8.66
CA ASP A 929 15.21 71.19 -8.43
C ASP A 929 14.72 71.22 -6.98
N ALA A 930 13.40 71.09 -6.81
CA ALA A 930 12.80 71.11 -5.48
C ALA A 930 13.27 69.94 -4.59
N ALA A 931 13.54 68.78 -5.20
CA ALA A 931 13.96 67.58 -4.49
C ALA A 931 15.40 67.66 -3.94
N TRP A 932 16.26 68.55 -4.47
CA TRP A 932 17.69 68.58 -4.15
C TRP A 932 18.00 68.77 -2.67
N ASN A 933 17.26 69.65 -1.99
CA ASN A 933 17.51 69.94 -0.57
C ASN A 933 17.04 68.81 0.37
N GLU A 934 16.31 67.83 -0.15
CA GLU A 934 15.78 66.70 0.61
C GLU A 934 16.57 65.40 0.36
N LEU A 935 17.47 65.38 -0.63
CA LEU A 935 18.36 64.26 -0.90
C LEU A 935 19.42 64.13 0.20
N LYS A 936 19.65 62.89 0.63
CA LYS A 936 20.73 62.51 1.53
C LYS A 936 21.49 61.32 0.96
N LEU A 937 22.70 61.14 1.46
CA LEU A 937 23.57 60.00 1.24
C LEU A 937 23.72 59.26 2.56
N TRP A 938 23.35 57.99 2.55
CA TRP A 938 23.47 57.11 3.70
C TRP A 938 24.69 56.22 3.54
N GLN A 939 25.70 56.45 4.39
CA GLN A 939 26.85 55.58 4.57
C GLN A 939 26.66 54.80 5.85
N ASP A 940 26.12 53.59 5.74
CA ASP A 940 25.99 52.66 6.86
C ASP A 940 27.40 52.18 7.26
N ARG A 941 27.89 52.66 8.41
CA ARG A 941 29.28 52.42 8.86
C ARG A 941 29.38 51.18 9.73
N ASN A 942 28.30 50.78 10.37
CA ASN A 942 28.25 49.62 11.27
C ASN A 942 27.61 48.38 10.58
N ASN A 943 27.13 48.53 9.35
CA ASN A 943 26.45 47.53 8.52
C ASN A 943 25.20 46.94 9.21
N ASP A 944 24.54 47.69 10.09
CA ASP A 944 23.38 47.18 10.83
C ASP A 944 22.04 47.41 10.11
N GLY A 945 22.05 48.14 8.99
CA GLY A 945 20.88 48.41 8.18
C GLY A 945 19.92 49.41 8.84
N GLN A 946 20.34 50.09 9.91
CA GLN A 946 19.55 51.10 10.58
C GLN A 946 20.22 52.45 10.46
N THR A 947 19.44 53.48 10.17
CA THR A 947 20.03 54.81 9.99
C THR A 947 20.33 55.45 11.34
N GLN A 948 21.60 55.77 11.62
CA GLN A 948 21.97 56.66 12.72
C GLN A 948 22.28 58.07 12.24
N ALA A 949 22.20 59.04 13.16
CA ALA A 949 22.28 60.46 12.83
C ALA A 949 23.64 60.90 12.24
N ASP A 950 24.71 60.16 12.49
CA ASP A 950 26.07 60.41 11.99
C ASP A 950 26.43 59.66 10.68
N GLU A 951 25.46 58.92 10.13
CA GLU A 951 25.57 58.16 8.89
C GLU A 951 24.91 58.85 7.68
N LEU A 952 24.05 59.83 7.96
CA LEU A 952 23.40 60.64 6.94
C LEU A 952 24.20 61.90 6.63
N SER A 953 24.46 62.11 5.35
CA SER A 953 25.13 63.29 4.84
C SER A 953 24.36 63.88 3.66
N THR A 954 24.55 65.16 3.41
CA THR A 954 24.01 65.85 2.23
C THR A 954 24.98 65.71 1.05
N PRO A 955 24.51 65.72 -0.21
CA PRO A 955 25.40 65.66 -1.38
C PRO A 955 26.53 66.71 -1.36
N ALA A 956 26.25 67.91 -0.86
CA ALA A 956 27.22 69.00 -0.74
C ALA A 956 28.38 68.70 0.23
N GLN A 957 28.19 67.82 1.22
CA GLN A 957 29.27 67.42 2.15
C GLN A 957 30.31 66.49 1.48
N HIS A 958 29.98 65.93 0.31
CA HIS A 958 30.87 65.11 -0.52
C HIS A 958 31.27 65.79 -1.83
N ASP A 959 31.20 67.12 -1.86
CA ASP A 959 31.49 67.97 -3.03
C ASP A 959 30.62 67.66 -4.26
N ILE A 960 29.45 67.02 -4.09
CA ILE A 960 28.52 66.70 -5.18
C ILE A 960 27.58 67.88 -5.44
N VAL A 961 27.47 68.30 -6.70
CA VAL A 961 26.64 69.44 -7.13
C VAL A 961 25.48 69.07 -8.07
N ALA A 962 25.49 67.87 -8.65
CA ALA A 962 24.38 67.37 -9.46
C ALA A 962 24.43 65.83 -9.63
N PHE A 963 23.27 65.16 -9.66
CA PHE A 963 23.13 63.77 -10.11
C PHE A 963 22.57 63.74 -11.53
N ASN A 964 23.22 63.06 -12.49
CA ASN A 964 22.69 62.94 -13.85
C ASN A 964 21.60 61.86 -13.90
N THR A 965 20.47 62.14 -14.55
CA THR A 965 19.32 61.23 -14.59
C THR A 965 19.41 60.17 -15.69
N ALA A 966 20.34 60.35 -16.62
CA ALA A 966 20.62 59.37 -17.68
C ALA A 966 21.50 58.22 -17.18
N ALA A 967 21.11 57.00 -17.53
CA ALA A 967 21.85 55.79 -17.21
C ALA A 967 22.07 54.90 -18.44
N THR A 968 23.11 54.07 -18.36
CA THR A 968 23.41 53.01 -19.32
C THR A 968 23.30 51.66 -18.65
N ASN A 969 22.67 50.69 -19.33
CA ASN A 969 22.63 49.31 -18.84
C ASN A 969 24.08 48.79 -18.71
N HIS A 970 24.42 48.30 -17.52
CA HIS A 970 25.76 47.82 -17.21
C HIS A 970 25.61 46.72 -16.17
N TYR A 971 25.62 45.47 -16.63
CA TYR A 971 25.41 44.29 -15.81
C TYR A 971 26.74 43.76 -15.27
N VAL A 972 26.95 43.86 -13.97
CA VAL A 972 28.15 43.34 -13.28
C VAL A 972 27.69 42.57 -12.04
N GLY A 973 28.05 41.28 -11.96
CA GLY A 973 27.76 40.44 -10.79
C GLY A 973 28.87 40.52 -9.74
N PHE A 974 28.48 40.56 -8.46
CA PHE A 974 29.41 40.69 -7.32
C PHE A 974 29.51 39.41 -6.45
N GLY A 975 28.86 38.31 -6.85
CA GLY A 975 28.70 37.09 -6.06
C GLY A 975 27.31 37.02 -5.42
N GLY A 976 26.78 35.80 -5.20
CA GLY A 976 25.38 35.61 -4.83
C GLY A 976 24.42 36.09 -5.93
N SER A 977 23.21 36.56 -5.58
CA SER A 977 22.29 37.25 -6.51
C SER A 977 22.49 38.78 -6.58
N THR A 978 23.59 39.31 -6.02
CA THR A 978 23.89 40.76 -6.03
C THR A 978 24.46 41.23 -7.37
N ASN A 979 23.78 42.17 -8.03
CA ASN A 979 24.12 42.65 -9.37
C ASN A 979 24.03 44.17 -9.48
N GLN A 980 24.97 44.80 -10.17
CA GLN A 980 24.75 46.14 -10.72
C GLN A 980 23.95 46.00 -12.02
N LEU A 981 22.84 46.71 -12.16
CA LEU A 981 21.95 46.66 -13.33
C LEU A 981 22.27 47.77 -14.34
N ARG A 982 22.57 48.96 -13.82
CA ARG A 982 22.83 50.18 -14.61
C ARG A 982 23.93 51.01 -13.97
N SER A 983 24.56 51.84 -14.80
CA SER A 983 25.50 52.86 -14.33
C SER A 983 25.10 54.24 -14.83
N GLY A 984 25.28 55.23 -13.98
CA GLY A 984 25.14 56.66 -14.28
C GLY A 984 26.29 57.44 -13.66
N THR A 985 26.15 58.77 -13.58
CA THR A 985 27.21 59.63 -13.05
C THR A 985 26.67 60.79 -12.23
N TYR A 986 27.46 61.26 -11.27
CA TYR A 986 27.23 62.54 -10.59
C TYR A 986 28.36 63.52 -10.92
N THR A 987 28.11 64.81 -10.72
CA THR A 987 29.07 65.90 -10.99
C THR A 987 29.56 66.49 -9.67
N LYS A 988 30.89 66.65 -9.54
CA LYS A 988 31.54 67.30 -8.39
C LYS A 988 31.69 68.81 -8.61
N ALA A 989 31.90 69.57 -7.55
CA ALA A 989 32.04 71.03 -7.59
C ALA A 989 33.22 71.52 -8.46
N ASP A 990 34.25 70.69 -8.64
CA ASP A 990 35.39 70.95 -9.51
C ASP A 990 35.15 70.63 -11.00
N GLY A 991 33.96 70.10 -11.33
CA GLY A 991 33.55 69.71 -12.68
C GLY A 991 33.93 68.29 -13.09
N SER A 992 34.60 67.52 -12.23
CA SER A 992 34.83 66.08 -12.45
C SER A 992 33.56 65.26 -12.21
N THR A 993 33.53 64.02 -12.72
CA THR A 993 32.39 63.11 -12.58
C THR A 993 32.75 61.90 -11.74
N GLY A 994 31.85 61.47 -10.85
CA GLY A 994 31.90 60.19 -10.15
C GLY A 994 30.81 59.23 -10.63
N ALA A 995 30.87 57.96 -10.22
CA ALA A 995 29.96 56.92 -10.69
C ALA A 995 28.73 56.75 -9.79
N ILE A 996 27.63 56.32 -10.38
CA ILE A 996 26.42 55.87 -9.69
C ILE A 996 26.12 54.47 -10.20
N GLY A 997 25.94 53.50 -9.31
CA GLY A 997 25.46 52.17 -9.65
C GLY A 997 24.02 51.98 -9.21
N GLU A 998 23.20 51.39 -10.08
CA GLU A 998 21.90 50.87 -9.68
C GLU A 998 22.10 49.40 -9.30
N MET A 999 21.90 49.08 -8.02
CA MET A 999 22.29 47.80 -7.42
C MET A 999 21.06 46.97 -7.06
N GLN A 1000 21.03 45.72 -7.47
CA GLN A 1000 20.16 44.68 -6.94
C GLN A 1000 20.93 43.94 -5.86
N PHE A 1001 20.51 44.04 -4.60
CA PHE A 1001 21.12 43.31 -3.49
C PHE A 1001 20.51 41.91 -3.36
N GLU A 1002 21.37 40.92 -3.08
CA GLU A 1002 20.94 39.58 -2.67
C GLU A 1002 20.14 39.66 -1.37
N GLN A 1003 19.10 38.85 -1.22
CA GLN A 1003 18.27 38.76 -0.01
C GLN A 1003 18.10 37.28 0.35
N ASN A 1004 18.15 36.96 1.64
CA ASN A 1004 17.89 35.62 2.15
C ASN A 1004 16.50 35.58 2.79
N PRO A 1005 15.45 35.13 2.07
CA PRO A 1005 14.07 35.21 2.52
C PRO A 1005 13.76 34.31 3.73
N VAL A 1006 14.62 33.32 4.00
CA VAL A 1006 14.47 32.37 5.12
C VAL A 1006 15.10 32.93 6.41
N ASP A 1007 16.11 33.80 6.30
CA ASP A 1007 16.81 34.44 7.42
C ASP A 1007 16.26 35.84 7.66
N THR A 1008 15.21 35.90 8.48
CA THR A 1008 14.52 37.14 8.81
C THR A 1008 14.46 37.40 10.31
N ARG A 1009 14.18 38.66 10.67
CA ARG A 1009 13.87 39.05 12.05
C ARG A 1009 12.80 40.14 12.06
N PRO A 1010 11.98 40.24 13.12
CA PRO A 1010 11.00 41.30 13.20
C PRO A 1010 11.69 42.66 13.31
N ALA A 1011 11.19 43.67 12.59
CA ALA A 1011 11.72 45.04 12.62
C ALA A 1011 11.54 45.73 13.99
N GLN A 1012 10.68 45.18 14.84
CA GLN A 1012 10.48 45.59 16.23
C GLN A 1012 10.57 44.36 17.16
N PRO A 1013 11.30 44.43 18.29
CA PRO A 1013 11.43 43.30 19.21
C PRO A 1013 10.08 42.87 19.80
N VAL A 1014 9.71 41.59 19.67
CA VAL A 1014 8.53 40.99 20.32
C VAL A 1014 8.91 40.48 21.70
N THR A 1015 8.20 40.93 22.74
CA THR A 1015 8.53 40.62 24.15
C THR A 1015 7.72 39.42 24.66
N VAL A 1016 8.39 38.36 25.14
CA VAL A 1016 7.75 37.15 25.70
C VAL A 1016 7.56 37.32 27.21
N ASP A 1017 6.40 37.82 27.63
CA ASP A 1017 6.18 38.30 29.01
C ASP A 1017 5.44 37.31 29.96
N THR A 1018 5.23 36.03 29.60
CA THR A 1018 4.44 35.10 30.45
C THR A 1018 5.19 33.81 30.85
N PRO A 1019 5.27 33.48 32.17
CA PRO A 1019 5.91 32.25 32.66
C PRO A 1019 5.31 30.94 32.14
N THR A 1020 4.05 30.97 31.69
CA THR A 1020 3.34 29.83 31.11
C THR A 1020 3.80 29.50 29.70
N LEU A 1021 4.17 30.49 28.88
CA LEU A 1021 4.69 30.25 27.52
C LEU A 1021 6.14 29.75 27.54
N ALA A 1022 6.95 30.22 28.49
CA ALA A 1022 8.35 29.79 28.65
C ALA A 1022 8.51 28.32 29.12
N ALA A 1023 7.42 27.67 29.54
CA ALA A 1023 7.40 26.26 29.93
C ALA A 1023 7.05 25.32 28.77
N LEU A 1024 6.58 25.85 27.63
CA LEU A 1024 6.28 25.10 26.43
C LEU A 1024 7.51 25.00 25.51
N PRO A 1025 7.59 23.98 24.64
CA PRO A 1025 8.67 23.83 23.66
C PRO A 1025 8.87 25.09 22.80
N ASN A 1026 10.12 25.37 22.46
CA ASN A 1026 10.48 26.46 21.55
C ASN A 1026 11.31 25.94 20.39
N LEU A 1027 11.14 26.57 19.23
CA LEU A 1027 11.93 26.30 18.04
C LEU A 1027 12.10 27.62 17.27
N LYS A 1028 13.22 27.77 16.55
CA LYS A 1028 13.43 28.92 15.67
C LYS A 1028 12.36 28.95 14.59
N GLY A 1029 11.83 30.13 14.31
CA GLY A 1029 11.05 30.34 13.09
C GLY A 1029 11.97 30.61 11.90
N SER A 1030 11.43 30.44 10.70
CA SER A 1030 12.09 30.78 9.44
C SER A 1030 11.12 31.53 8.53
N GLY A 1031 11.64 32.27 7.55
CA GLY A 1031 10.76 32.95 6.61
C GLY A 1031 9.99 34.10 7.26
N LYS A 1032 8.66 34.14 7.11
CA LYS A 1032 7.79 35.10 7.81
C LYS A 1032 7.27 34.56 9.16
N VAL A 1033 7.62 33.33 9.52
CA VAL A 1033 7.22 32.70 10.77
C VAL A 1033 8.25 33.03 11.86
N GLN A 1034 7.78 33.58 12.98
CA GLN A 1034 8.64 33.89 14.14
C GLN A 1034 8.90 32.63 14.98
N SER A 1035 9.84 32.66 15.92
CA SER A 1035 10.03 31.52 16.85
C SER A 1035 8.72 31.15 17.57
N LEU A 1036 8.56 29.88 17.96
CA LEU A 1036 7.32 29.40 18.61
C LEU A 1036 6.89 30.29 19.77
N TRP A 1037 7.82 30.67 20.65
CA TRP A 1037 7.51 31.59 21.76
C TRP A 1037 7.05 32.97 21.31
N GLN A 1038 7.69 33.54 20.28
CA GLN A 1038 7.32 34.85 19.75
C GLN A 1038 5.96 34.79 19.05
N ALA A 1039 5.73 33.77 18.22
CA ALA A 1039 4.49 33.52 17.51
C ALA A 1039 3.29 33.36 18.47
N MET A 1040 3.45 32.57 19.54
CA MET A 1040 2.42 32.41 20.58
C MET A 1040 2.19 33.70 21.41
N SER A 1041 3.12 34.67 21.36
CA SER A 1041 3.02 35.93 22.11
C SER A 1041 2.37 37.09 21.34
N LEU A 1042 2.03 36.91 20.05
CA LEU A 1042 1.51 37.98 19.18
C LEU A 1042 0.12 38.50 19.59
N GLY A 1043 -0.57 37.83 20.52
CA GLY A 1043 -1.89 38.23 21.03
C GLY A 1043 -3.02 38.16 20.00
N THR A 1044 -2.80 37.45 18.89
CA THR A 1044 -3.78 37.19 17.83
C THR A 1044 -4.55 35.90 18.10
N GLN A 1045 -5.61 35.65 17.32
CA GLN A 1045 -6.39 34.41 17.45
C GLN A 1045 -5.57 33.20 17.00
N GLU A 1046 -4.74 33.39 15.99
CA GLU A 1046 -3.80 32.42 15.43
C GLU A 1046 -2.71 32.06 16.46
N ALA A 1047 -2.19 33.06 17.19
CA ALA A 1047 -1.23 32.85 18.28
C ALA A 1047 -1.79 31.99 19.42
N GLN A 1048 -3.08 32.18 19.75
CA GLN A 1048 -3.76 31.35 20.75
C GLN A 1048 -3.96 29.91 20.27
N ALA A 1049 -4.33 29.72 18.99
CA ALA A 1049 -4.49 28.39 18.41
C ALA A 1049 -3.16 27.61 18.39
N LEU A 1050 -2.06 28.30 18.08
CA LEU A 1050 -0.71 27.74 18.18
C LEU A 1050 -0.38 27.34 19.62
N ALA A 1051 -0.66 28.19 20.61
CA ALA A 1051 -0.40 27.88 22.01
C ALA A 1051 -1.20 26.66 22.51
N ASP A 1052 -2.45 26.52 22.06
CA ASP A 1052 -3.30 25.39 22.43
C ASP A 1052 -2.79 24.07 21.85
N VAL A 1053 -2.32 24.07 20.58
CA VAL A 1053 -1.84 22.85 19.93
C VAL A 1053 -0.44 22.45 20.40
N VAL A 1054 0.45 23.43 20.65
CA VAL A 1054 1.76 23.18 21.27
C VAL A 1054 1.60 22.66 22.70
N GLY A 1055 0.61 23.15 23.45
CA GLY A 1055 0.27 22.59 24.77
C GLY A 1055 -0.24 21.14 24.71
N ARG A 1056 -0.98 20.76 23.66
CA ARG A 1056 -1.38 19.36 23.41
C ARG A 1056 -0.18 18.50 23.03
N PHE A 1057 0.73 19.04 22.23
CA PHE A 1057 1.96 18.37 21.81
C PHE A 1057 2.90 18.10 23.00
N ASP A 1058 3.09 19.08 23.88
CA ASP A 1058 3.88 18.94 25.12
C ASP A 1058 3.26 17.95 26.12
N ALA A 1059 1.92 17.90 26.17
CA ALA A 1059 1.19 16.99 27.06
C ALA A 1059 1.06 15.55 26.52
N ALA A 1060 1.44 15.28 25.28
CA ALA A 1060 1.40 13.95 24.68
C ALA A 1060 2.42 13.02 25.35
N THR A 1061 2.03 11.78 25.63
CA THR A 1061 2.85 10.84 26.43
C THR A 1061 3.64 9.86 25.59
N THR A 1062 3.43 9.85 24.27
CA THR A 1062 4.06 8.94 23.31
C THR A 1062 4.49 9.68 22.04
N ARG A 1063 5.49 9.14 21.33
CA ARG A 1063 5.98 9.71 20.07
C ARG A 1063 4.91 9.67 18.97
N ALA A 1064 4.10 8.60 18.91
CA ALA A 1064 2.99 8.49 17.97
C ALA A 1064 1.94 9.59 18.16
N GLU A 1065 1.55 9.89 19.41
CA GLU A 1065 0.63 11.01 19.70
C GLU A 1065 1.23 12.36 19.28
N GLN A 1066 2.53 12.57 19.49
CA GLN A 1066 3.23 13.79 19.06
C GLN A 1066 3.26 13.92 17.52
N LEU A 1067 3.56 12.84 16.80
CA LEU A 1067 3.60 12.82 15.32
C LEU A 1067 2.23 13.16 14.72
N THR A 1068 1.13 12.67 15.31
CA THR A 1068 -0.24 13.02 14.84
C THR A 1068 -0.59 14.51 15.00
N LEU A 1069 0.10 15.23 15.89
CA LEU A 1069 -0.13 16.65 16.16
C LEU A 1069 0.82 17.57 15.37
N LEU A 1070 1.88 17.04 14.78
CA LEU A 1070 2.93 17.82 14.14
C LEU A 1070 2.41 18.66 12.97
N ASP A 1071 1.53 18.10 12.14
CA ASP A 1071 0.86 18.80 11.05
C ASP A 1071 -0.02 19.96 11.53
N GLU A 1072 -0.70 19.78 12.67
CA GLU A 1072 -1.50 20.83 13.29
C GLU A 1072 -0.60 21.93 13.87
N VAL A 1073 0.54 21.58 14.48
CA VAL A 1073 1.55 22.53 15.00
C VAL A 1073 2.12 23.37 13.86
N LEU A 1074 2.59 22.74 12.79
CA LEU A 1074 3.19 23.45 11.64
C LEU A 1074 2.18 24.38 10.94
N THR A 1075 0.94 23.93 10.80
CA THR A 1075 -0.13 24.73 10.19
C THR A 1075 -0.50 25.93 11.07
N ALA A 1076 -0.70 25.71 12.37
CA ALA A 1076 -1.01 26.78 13.32
C ALA A 1076 0.15 27.77 13.47
N TRP A 1077 1.39 27.31 13.28
CA TRP A 1077 2.57 28.15 13.33
C TRP A 1077 2.73 29.00 12.08
N ALA A 1078 2.54 28.42 10.90
CA ALA A 1078 2.48 29.13 9.61
C ALA A 1078 1.41 30.22 9.60
N ASP A 1079 0.24 29.95 10.18
CA ASP A 1079 -0.87 30.90 10.30
C ASP A 1079 -0.51 32.19 11.06
N THR A 1080 0.54 32.18 11.89
CA THR A 1080 1.00 33.38 12.62
C THR A 1080 1.82 34.34 11.76
N SER A 1081 2.24 33.94 10.55
CA SER A 1081 3.06 34.74 9.64
C SER A 1081 2.38 36.00 9.11
N GLY A 1082 1.05 36.08 9.18
CA GLY A 1082 0.27 37.15 8.54
C GLY A 1082 0.21 37.04 7.01
N MET A 1083 0.82 36.00 6.42
CA MET A 1083 0.68 35.71 5.00
C MET A 1083 -0.73 35.21 4.70
N THR A 1084 -1.19 35.51 3.49
CA THR A 1084 -2.47 35.06 2.98
C THR A 1084 -2.43 33.55 2.72
N LYS A 1085 -3.47 32.83 3.15
CA LYS A 1085 -3.44 31.36 3.25
C LYS A 1085 -3.62 30.67 1.91
N THR A 1086 -4.28 31.32 0.96
CA THR A 1086 -4.61 30.70 -0.33
C THR A 1086 -4.33 31.62 -1.51
N LEU A 1087 -4.13 31.03 -2.70
CA LEU A 1087 -4.05 31.80 -3.94
C LEU A 1087 -5.40 32.46 -4.29
N ASP A 1088 -6.52 31.81 -3.92
CA ASP A 1088 -7.87 32.34 -4.07
C ASP A 1088 -8.08 33.67 -3.32
N GLU A 1089 -7.52 33.80 -2.12
CA GLU A 1089 -7.54 35.05 -1.34
C GLU A 1089 -6.61 36.13 -1.94
N ARG A 1090 -5.44 35.72 -2.47
CA ARG A 1090 -4.44 36.64 -3.07
C ARG A 1090 -4.88 37.20 -4.43
N ALA A 1091 -5.55 36.42 -5.26
CA ALA A 1091 -5.89 36.76 -6.65
C ALA A 1091 -7.16 37.63 -6.78
N ASN A 1092 -7.28 38.68 -5.96
CA ASN A 1092 -8.46 39.55 -5.94
C ASN A 1092 -8.70 40.23 -7.30
N GLY A 1093 -9.81 39.90 -7.95
CA GLY A 1093 -10.17 40.43 -9.28
C GLY A 1093 -9.91 39.47 -10.44
N TYR A 1094 -9.35 38.28 -10.18
CA TYR A 1094 -9.16 37.20 -11.15
C TYR A 1094 -10.08 36.00 -10.84
N ALA A 1095 -10.24 35.11 -11.81
CA ALA A 1095 -10.75 33.76 -11.56
C ALA A 1095 -9.55 32.80 -11.54
N VAL A 1096 -9.43 31.98 -10.50
CA VAL A 1096 -8.31 31.03 -10.29
C VAL A 1096 -8.68 29.67 -10.87
N GLU A 1097 -7.77 29.02 -11.60
CA GLU A 1097 -8.00 27.72 -12.23
C GLU A 1097 -6.87 26.74 -11.85
N TYR A 1098 -7.22 25.62 -11.23
CA TYR A 1098 -6.27 24.56 -10.82
C TYR A 1098 -6.25 23.42 -11.86
N LEU A 1099 -5.13 23.23 -12.55
CA LEU A 1099 -4.99 22.29 -13.68
C LEU A 1099 -4.05 21.11 -13.35
N GLY A 1100 -4.62 19.94 -13.03
CA GLY A 1100 -3.93 18.63 -13.09
C GLY A 1100 -3.21 18.19 -11.81
N LEU A 1101 -3.95 17.91 -10.73
CA LEU A 1101 -3.42 17.23 -9.54
C LEU A 1101 -3.37 15.71 -9.80
N GLY A 1102 -2.21 15.20 -10.25
CA GLY A 1102 -1.90 13.76 -10.34
C GLY A 1102 -2.10 13.09 -11.72
N THR A 1103 -1.50 11.90 -11.87
CA THR A 1103 -1.53 11.03 -13.07
C THR A 1103 -2.87 10.33 -13.31
N ASP A 1104 -3.79 10.38 -12.35
CA ASP A 1104 -5.08 9.72 -12.48
C ASP A 1104 -6.14 10.63 -13.12
N GLN A 1105 -6.36 10.40 -14.41
CA GLN A 1105 -7.60 10.65 -15.17
C GLN A 1105 -8.44 11.88 -14.73
N ARG A 1106 -8.17 13.04 -15.35
CA ARG A 1106 -9.01 14.27 -15.35
C ARG A 1106 -10.49 14.05 -15.74
N SER A 1107 -10.87 12.82 -16.08
CA SER A 1107 -12.16 12.34 -16.57
C SER A 1107 -13.04 11.66 -15.52
N ARG A 1108 -12.51 11.24 -14.35
CA ARG A 1108 -13.28 10.44 -13.37
C ARG A 1108 -13.91 11.23 -12.21
N HIS A 1109 -13.40 12.41 -11.89
CA HIS A 1109 -13.85 13.21 -10.73
C HIS A 1109 -14.84 14.35 -11.08
N ALA A 1110 -15.29 14.42 -12.34
CA ALA A 1110 -16.42 15.25 -12.76
C ALA A 1110 -17.66 14.36 -12.88
N VAL A 1111 -18.56 14.41 -11.91
CA VAL A 1111 -19.82 13.65 -11.99
C VAL A 1111 -20.75 14.28 -13.03
N THR A 1112 -21.42 13.40 -13.77
CA THR A 1112 -22.23 13.61 -15.00
C THR A 1112 -23.41 14.59 -14.88
N PRO A 1113 -23.95 15.10 -16.01
CA PRO A 1113 -24.69 16.36 -16.08
C PRO A 1113 -26.18 16.25 -15.67
N THR A 1114 -26.64 17.16 -14.82
CA THR A 1114 -28.06 17.50 -14.77
C THR A 1114 -28.39 18.50 -15.88
N THR A 1115 -28.83 17.98 -17.02
CA THR A 1115 -29.62 18.64 -18.07
C THR A 1115 -29.12 20.00 -18.62
N ALA A 1116 -28.76 19.95 -19.91
CA ALA A 1116 -28.52 21.06 -20.85
C ALA A 1116 -27.12 21.70 -20.82
N GLY A 1117 -26.18 21.02 -21.50
CA GLY A 1117 -24.92 21.61 -21.96
C GLY A 1117 -23.75 20.66 -21.77
N THR A 1118 -23.22 20.10 -22.84
CA THR A 1118 -21.98 19.32 -22.83
C THR A 1118 -20.84 20.20 -22.30
N PRO A 1119 -20.12 19.82 -21.22
CA PRO A 1119 -18.93 20.55 -20.82
C PRO A 1119 -17.79 20.14 -21.76
N THR A 1120 -17.45 21.02 -22.69
CA THR A 1120 -16.21 20.92 -23.46
C THR A 1120 -15.05 21.42 -22.58
N ASN A 1121 -14.11 20.52 -22.30
CA ASN A 1121 -12.80 20.73 -21.65
C ASN A 1121 -12.81 20.98 -20.13
N GLY A 1122 -12.46 19.93 -19.37
CA GLY A 1122 -12.33 19.89 -17.92
C GLY A 1122 -11.36 20.93 -17.36
N ARG A 1123 -11.93 22.06 -16.93
CA ARG A 1123 -11.25 23.21 -16.34
C ARG A 1123 -12.05 23.66 -15.12
N VAL A 1124 -11.49 23.48 -13.93
CA VAL A 1124 -12.13 23.71 -12.63
C VAL A 1124 -11.71 25.08 -12.09
N ARG A 1125 -12.68 25.88 -11.61
CA ARG A 1125 -12.52 27.34 -11.38
C ARG A 1125 -12.49 27.80 -9.91
N ASN A 1126 -12.75 26.92 -8.92
CA ASN A 1126 -12.69 27.24 -7.49
C ASN A 1126 -12.72 25.96 -6.62
N VAL A 1127 -12.17 26.01 -5.40
CA VAL A 1127 -12.27 24.99 -4.34
C VAL A 1127 -13.74 24.69 -3.95
N ASP A 1128 -14.63 25.67 -4.07
CA ASP A 1128 -16.06 25.57 -3.75
C ASP A 1128 -16.96 25.12 -4.92
N ASP A 1129 -16.40 24.66 -6.04
CA ASP A 1129 -17.20 24.24 -7.18
C ASP A 1129 -18.10 23.04 -6.81
N PRO A 1130 -19.44 23.18 -6.88
CA PRO A 1130 -20.39 22.14 -6.46
C PRO A 1130 -20.33 20.89 -7.34
N HIS A 1131 -19.62 20.92 -8.46
CA HIS A 1131 -19.43 19.79 -9.36
C HIS A 1131 -18.20 18.92 -9.02
N LEU A 1132 -17.38 19.33 -8.05
CA LEU A 1132 -16.27 18.51 -7.53
C LEU A 1132 -16.76 17.48 -6.51
N ASP A 1133 -16.10 16.33 -6.45
CA ASP A 1133 -16.32 15.39 -5.34
C ASP A 1133 -15.55 15.81 -4.07
N ALA A 1134 -15.87 15.19 -2.94
CA ALA A 1134 -15.27 15.54 -1.64
C ALA A 1134 -13.78 15.19 -1.55
N ALA A 1135 -13.34 14.13 -2.24
CA ALA A 1135 -11.95 13.68 -2.23
C ALA A 1135 -11.05 14.66 -3.00
N TYR A 1136 -11.51 15.18 -4.15
CA TYR A 1136 -10.77 16.16 -4.93
C TYR A 1136 -10.72 17.53 -4.23
N ARG A 1137 -11.79 17.93 -3.53
CA ARG A 1137 -11.76 19.11 -2.63
C ARG A 1137 -10.76 18.94 -1.49
N ALA A 1138 -10.70 17.75 -0.88
CA ALA A 1138 -9.73 17.46 0.17
C ALA A 1138 -8.29 17.57 -0.34
N LYS A 1139 -7.99 17.05 -1.54
CA LYS A 1139 -6.68 17.18 -2.18
C LYS A 1139 -6.30 18.64 -2.50
N ILE A 1140 -7.25 19.44 -2.99
CA ILE A 1140 -7.00 20.88 -3.19
C ILE A 1140 -6.72 21.57 -1.85
N ALA A 1141 -7.51 21.27 -0.81
CA ALA A 1141 -7.35 21.86 0.51
C ALA A 1141 -6.00 21.47 1.15
N GLU A 1142 -5.61 20.21 1.05
CA GLU A 1142 -4.32 19.68 1.49
C GLU A 1142 -3.17 20.37 0.76
N PHE A 1143 -3.22 20.44 -0.58
CA PHE A 1143 -2.23 21.16 -1.37
C PHE A 1143 -2.12 22.63 -0.96
N THR A 1144 -3.25 23.33 -0.80
CA THR A 1144 -3.23 24.73 -0.36
C THR A 1144 -2.66 24.90 1.06
N ARG A 1145 -2.89 23.94 1.96
CA ARG A 1145 -2.32 23.93 3.31
C ARG A 1145 -0.79 23.77 3.26
N VAL A 1146 -0.31 22.74 2.55
CA VAL A 1146 1.13 22.46 2.42
C VAL A 1146 1.84 23.63 1.76
N MET A 1147 1.25 24.20 0.71
CA MET A 1147 1.75 25.40 0.04
C MET A 1147 1.83 26.60 1.00
N HIS A 1148 0.79 26.85 1.80
CA HIS A 1148 0.81 27.94 2.77
C HIS A 1148 1.91 27.77 3.82
N VAL A 1149 2.05 26.56 4.37
CA VAL A 1149 3.12 26.24 5.34
C VAL A 1149 4.49 26.48 4.69
N ALA A 1150 4.72 25.93 3.51
CA ALA A 1150 6.00 26.10 2.82
C ALA A 1150 6.29 27.58 2.47
N GLU A 1151 5.31 28.33 1.96
CA GLU A 1151 5.46 29.77 1.66
C GLU A 1151 5.71 30.60 2.92
N ALA A 1152 5.04 30.28 4.04
CA ALA A 1152 5.21 30.98 5.32
C ALA A 1152 6.61 30.78 5.91
N PHE A 1153 7.10 29.54 5.95
CA PHE A 1153 8.43 29.20 6.47
C PHE A 1153 9.56 29.55 5.50
N ASN A 1154 9.27 29.71 4.21
CA ASN A 1154 10.23 30.23 3.23
C ASN A 1154 10.24 31.76 3.16
N GLY A 1155 9.16 32.41 3.60
CA GLY A 1155 9.03 33.86 3.71
C GLY A 1155 8.58 34.59 2.45
N GLU A 1156 8.20 33.84 1.41
CA GLU A 1156 7.80 34.36 0.11
C GLU A 1156 6.72 33.51 -0.55
N TYR A 1157 5.91 34.13 -1.41
CA TYR A 1157 4.91 33.42 -2.21
C TYR A 1157 5.53 32.79 -3.45
N PHE A 1158 5.46 31.46 -3.57
CA PHE A 1158 5.88 30.72 -4.76
C PHE A 1158 5.00 31.05 -5.96
N TYR A 1159 3.70 31.31 -5.74
CA TYR A 1159 2.74 31.65 -6.80
C TYR A 1159 1.96 32.93 -6.44
N ASN A 1160 2.25 34.05 -7.10
CA ASN A 1160 1.57 35.33 -6.84
C ASN A 1160 0.87 35.89 -8.09
N ALA A 1161 -0.31 36.48 -7.90
CA ALA A 1161 -1.11 37.06 -8.99
C ALA A 1161 -0.76 38.55 -9.19
N PRO A 1162 -0.60 39.03 -10.45
CA PRO A 1162 -0.26 40.43 -10.68
C PRO A 1162 -1.39 41.38 -10.27
N GLY A 1163 -1.07 42.52 -9.64
CA GLY A 1163 -2.05 43.49 -9.16
C GLY A 1163 -2.90 44.16 -10.25
N ALA A 1164 -2.50 44.10 -11.52
CA ALA A 1164 -3.29 44.56 -12.66
C ALA A 1164 -3.06 43.67 -13.89
N ALA A 1165 -4.13 43.31 -14.60
CA ALA A 1165 -4.08 42.35 -15.71
C ALA A 1165 -3.30 42.84 -16.95
N SER A 1166 -2.88 44.11 -16.97
CA SER A 1166 -2.03 44.73 -18.00
C SER A 1166 -0.54 44.70 -17.66
N ASP A 1167 -0.17 44.27 -16.45
CA ASP A 1167 1.20 44.27 -15.95
C ASP A 1167 1.57 42.89 -15.40
N THR A 1168 2.23 42.09 -16.21
CA THR A 1168 2.57 40.69 -15.90
C THR A 1168 3.85 40.53 -15.06
N ARG A 1169 4.42 41.63 -14.56
CA ARG A 1169 5.74 41.64 -13.88
C ARG A 1169 5.75 41.06 -12.45
N GLY A 1170 4.61 40.58 -11.94
CA GLY A 1170 4.47 39.98 -10.61
C GLY A 1170 3.96 38.54 -10.60
N ALA A 1171 4.02 37.82 -11.73
CA ALA A 1171 3.66 36.41 -11.80
C ALA A 1171 4.91 35.54 -11.67
N ASN A 1172 4.92 34.61 -10.71
CA ASN A 1172 5.96 33.60 -10.53
C ASN A 1172 5.65 32.31 -11.31
N ASP A 1173 6.59 31.37 -11.32
CA ASP A 1173 6.67 30.22 -12.22
C ASP A 1173 5.38 29.37 -12.29
N GLY A 1174 5.06 28.82 -13.48
CA GLY A 1174 3.88 27.95 -13.68
C GLY A 1174 2.51 28.65 -13.81
N MET A 1175 2.42 29.97 -13.66
CA MET A 1175 1.17 30.74 -13.78
C MET A 1175 0.95 31.36 -15.17
N GLY A 1176 -0.20 31.07 -15.78
CA GLY A 1176 -0.63 31.70 -17.04
C GLY A 1176 -1.75 32.71 -16.82
N VAL A 1177 -1.57 33.96 -17.27
CA VAL A 1177 -2.60 35.02 -17.25
C VAL A 1177 -3.16 35.19 -18.65
N TYR A 1178 -4.48 35.01 -18.83
CA TYR A 1178 -5.11 35.05 -20.16
C TYR A 1178 -6.26 36.06 -20.24
N TRP A 1179 -6.25 36.88 -21.30
CA TRP A 1179 -7.41 37.66 -21.76
C TRP A 1179 -8.11 36.89 -22.87
N GLY A 1180 -9.40 36.58 -22.69
CA GLY A 1180 -10.21 35.93 -23.71
C GLY A 1180 -10.31 36.79 -24.97
N GLY A 1181 -9.48 36.49 -26.00
CA GLY A 1181 -9.39 37.36 -27.17
C GLY A 1181 -8.55 36.86 -28.34
N SER A 1182 -8.57 35.58 -28.69
CA SER A 1182 -8.23 35.15 -30.06
C SER A 1182 -8.85 33.77 -30.38
N ALA A 1183 -9.12 33.55 -31.66
CA ALA A 1183 -10.24 32.79 -32.22
C ALA A 1183 -10.25 31.24 -32.04
N TYR A 1184 -9.61 30.71 -30.99
CA TYR A 1184 -9.65 29.27 -30.68
C TYR A 1184 -10.21 28.91 -29.29
N ASN A 1185 -10.56 29.90 -28.46
CA ASN A 1185 -11.09 29.68 -27.12
C ASN A 1185 -12.50 30.31 -26.96
N LEU A 1186 -13.53 29.64 -27.49
CA LEU A 1186 -14.91 29.98 -27.14
C LEU A 1186 -15.20 29.49 -25.71
N ASN A 1187 -15.63 30.43 -24.86
CA ASN A 1187 -16.21 30.26 -23.51
C ASN A 1187 -15.29 30.35 -22.27
N LEU A 1188 -14.31 31.27 -22.23
CA LEU A 1188 -13.46 31.49 -21.03
C LEU A 1188 -13.74 32.78 -20.22
N SER A 1189 -14.86 33.49 -20.42
CA SER A 1189 -15.24 34.58 -19.50
C SER A 1189 -16.75 34.61 -19.27
N HIS A 1190 -17.21 34.15 -18.11
CA HIS A 1190 -18.61 34.37 -17.70
C HIS A 1190 -18.77 35.57 -16.76
N ASP A 1191 -17.70 36.07 -16.13
CA ASP A 1191 -17.78 37.18 -15.16
C ASP A 1191 -17.01 38.45 -15.57
N GLY A 1192 -16.50 38.52 -16.80
CA GLY A 1192 -15.79 39.69 -17.31
C GLY A 1192 -14.44 39.98 -16.63
N ARG A 1193 -13.92 39.03 -15.85
CA ARG A 1193 -12.62 39.08 -15.16
C ARG A 1193 -11.56 38.25 -15.91
N PRO A 1194 -10.27 38.65 -15.87
CA PRO A 1194 -9.16 37.84 -16.37
C PRO A 1194 -8.97 36.55 -15.56
N VAL A 1195 -8.47 35.49 -16.20
CA VAL A 1195 -8.26 34.16 -15.58
C VAL A 1195 -6.77 33.93 -15.32
N VAL A 1196 -6.46 33.37 -14.15
CA VAL A 1196 -5.14 32.93 -13.74
C VAL A 1196 -5.17 31.41 -13.57
N SER A 1197 -4.39 30.70 -14.37
CA SER A 1197 -4.33 29.23 -14.33
C SER A 1197 -3.01 28.74 -13.74
N LEU A 1198 -3.08 27.83 -12.78
CA LEU A 1198 -1.95 27.11 -12.20
C LEU A 1198 -1.94 25.67 -12.75
N SER A 1199 -0.93 25.27 -13.54
CA SER A 1199 -0.84 23.92 -14.11
C SER A 1199 0.25 23.06 -13.47
N LEU A 1200 -0.15 21.90 -12.97
CA LEU A 1200 0.69 20.93 -12.25
C LEU A 1200 0.95 19.64 -13.06
N ASN A 1201 0.65 19.65 -14.37
CA ASN A 1201 0.88 18.48 -15.24
C ASN A 1201 2.37 18.30 -15.53
N GLY A 1202 3.08 17.72 -14.59
CA GLY A 1202 4.52 17.44 -14.66
C GLY A 1202 5.21 17.30 -13.31
N ALA A 1203 4.56 17.65 -12.20
CA ALA A 1203 5.15 17.56 -10.86
C ALA A 1203 4.40 16.50 -10.04
N GLN A 1204 5.04 15.34 -9.83
CA GLN A 1204 4.99 14.75 -8.49
C GLN A 1204 5.51 15.83 -7.55
N ILE A 1205 4.72 16.23 -6.57
CA ILE A 1205 5.28 16.85 -5.38
C ILE A 1205 5.79 15.68 -4.56
N ASP A 1206 6.98 15.25 -4.95
CA ASP A 1206 7.90 14.47 -4.14
C ASP A 1206 8.95 15.50 -3.71
N PRO A 1207 9.27 15.67 -2.41
CA PRO A 1207 10.31 16.61 -1.98
C PRO A 1207 11.70 16.25 -2.52
N LEU A 1208 11.86 15.10 -3.18
CA LEU A 1208 13.15 14.56 -3.58
C LEU A 1208 13.15 14.14 -5.07
N TYR A 1209 14.11 14.71 -5.80
CA TYR A 1209 14.57 14.38 -7.16
C TYR A 1209 13.71 14.76 -8.38
N GLY A 1210 14.33 15.53 -9.29
CA GLY A 1210 13.71 16.10 -10.47
C GLY A 1210 14.26 15.61 -11.81
N THR A 1211 13.55 15.92 -12.90
CA THR A 1211 14.13 16.07 -14.23
C THR A 1211 13.37 17.12 -15.06
N GLY A 1212 14.13 17.99 -15.75
CA GLY A 1212 13.69 18.65 -16.98
C GLY A 1212 13.05 20.03 -16.88
N CYS A 1213 13.87 21.08 -17.03
CA CYS A 1213 13.54 22.44 -17.51
C CYS A 1213 12.04 22.82 -17.67
N LYS A 1214 11.51 23.56 -16.69
CA LYS A 1214 10.81 24.87 -16.82
C LYS A 1214 9.66 24.99 -15.80
N PRO A 1215 9.48 26.17 -15.20
CA PRO A 1215 10.48 27.15 -14.79
C PRO A 1215 10.81 27.03 -13.30
#